data_AF-A0A949CRW9-F1
#
_entry.id   AF-A0A949CRW9-F1
#
_cell.length_a   1.000
_cell.length_b   1.000
_cell.length_c   1.000
_cell.angle_alpha   90.00
_cell.angle_beta   90.00
_cell.angle_gamma   90.00
#
_symmetry.space_group_name_H-M   'P 1'
#
loop_
_entity.id
_entity.type
_entity.pdbx_description
1 polymer ?
#
loop_
_entity_poly.entity_id
_entity_poly.type
_entity_poly.pdbx_seq_one_letter_code
_entity_poly.pdbx_strand_id
1 'polypeptide(L)'
;MGKFYAKSISFAVAAGVGIWGVGTVFQDSLIMPTLWWNSTWNPYESQYGYSAFASLSRETPAIRIAKLQKATGEGSGLDQSRARYLLAQEWIRQNQGSKAIPLLSNLEATYPTMAPAIAVLRARAFTQSEDPGPSSAAWREVITLHGASPLSTEAYYHLGNTNPDYWNQAVARFPAHPLSVEIARQQLRESPRSIRLLLQIARHGIYASDIGSILDELVQLSATSPLSPTDWETIAFAYWEKQDYGKAGSAYARAIPTAQNLYRAGRGFQLDNQQQLSQSYYQRLIQGFPKDPLTGLALLRLARMSPPQTAMGYLDLIIQQFPERIGDALLEKIKLLEATGNTVLANKSREALLGQQNRSHAATEFRWRQAQQQAQSGNLPQAIAWAKPIHQDNPHSEFAAESLFWVGKWSGKLGRQQEAKEAYQLILRRYPESYYAWRSADLLGLRVGSFTTVRSLTPTINHLEHRPSLRAGSPLVRELYFLGQDRDAWALWQVEFTQVRSPSVAEQYTDGLVRLGIGDHLDGLFMISFLAKRESPSEQRQFQDLRKQLDYWFALYPFPFLEIIEQWAEKRQLNPLLVTALIRQESRFMPSIESVAGARGLMQVMPDTGEWIANKINLKNYKLTNPDNNVELGTWYLDYTHREYNNHSLLAVASYNAGPAAVADWVQRFGLNDPDEFIEKIPFGETKGYVKTVFANYWNYLRLYNPDISKIMASNGK
;
A
#
# COMPACT_ATOMS: atom_id res chain seq x y z
N MET A 1 -23.17 4.19 -34.39
CA MET A 1 -21.87 4.86 -34.15
C MET A 1 -21.88 5.35 -32.72
N GLY A 2 -20.96 5.05 -31.81
CA GLY A 2 -19.78 4.21 -31.87
C GLY A 2 -19.62 3.47 -30.54
N LYS A 3 -19.21 2.20 -30.65
CA LYS A 3 -18.70 1.38 -29.55
C LYS A 3 -17.39 2.03 -29.07
N PHE A 4 -17.25 2.32 -27.78
CA PHE A 4 -15.94 2.59 -27.17
C PHE A 4 -15.72 1.64 -25.99
N TYR A 5 -14.49 1.13 -25.95
CA TYR A 5 -14.00 0.02 -25.17
C TYR A 5 -14.09 0.26 -23.66
N ALA A 6 -14.73 -0.68 -22.95
CA ALA A 6 -14.55 -0.84 -21.51
C ALA A 6 -13.14 -1.38 -21.24
N LYS A 7 -12.28 -0.55 -20.63
CA LYS A 7 -11.04 -1.00 -19.99
C LYS A 7 -11.33 -1.25 -18.52
N SER A 8 -11.19 -2.50 -18.12
CA SER A 8 -11.08 -3.01 -16.75
C SER A 8 -10.10 -2.18 -15.92
N ILE A 9 -10.51 -1.82 -14.70
CA ILE A 9 -9.76 -0.99 -13.76
C ILE A 9 -8.96 -1.94 -12.86
N SER A 10 -7.66 -1.99 -13.05
CA SER A 10 -6.75 -2.40 -11.97
C SER A 10 -6.56 -1.20 -11.06
N PHE A 11 -6.81 -1.35 -9.76
CA PHE A 11 -6.47 -0.37 -8.73
C PHE A 11 -4.95 -0.16 -8.69
N ALA A 12 -4.44 0.68 -9.58
CA ALA A 12 -3.07 1.15 -9.54
C ALA A 12 -2.99 2.25 -8.46
N VAL A 13 -2.83 1.84 -7.21
CA VAL A 13 -2.34 2.77 -6.19
C VAL A 13 -0.85 2.94 -6.46
N ALA A 14 -0.43 4.12 -6.88
CA ALA A 14 0.96 4.49 -7.00
C ALA A 14 1.16 5.93 -6.54
N ALA A 15 1.60 6.13 -5.31
CA ALA A 15 2.24 7.37 -4.88
C ALA A 15 3.76 7.20 -5.05
N GLY A 16 4.33 7.95 -5.98
CA GLY A 16 5.65 7.80 -6.59
C GLY A 16 6.84 8.18 -5.70
N VAL A 17 7.08 7.34 -4.70
CA VAL A 17 8.30 7.35 -3.94
C VAL A 17 9.21 6.19 -4.36
N GLY A 18 9.76 6.34 -5.55
CA GLY A 18 10.72 5.43 -6.16
C GLY A 18 11.14 5.91 -7.54
N ILE A 19 12.43 5.91 -7.82
CA ILE A 19 13.03 6.36 -9.09
C ILE A 19 12.57 5.48 -10.28
N TRP A 20 11.91 4.35 -10.03
CA TRP A 20 11.65 3.29 -11.02
C TRP A 20 10.24 2.67 -10.98
N GLY A 21 9.29 3.32 -10.31
CA GLY A 21 8.07 2.65 -9.84
C GLY A 21 6.83 2.65 -10.73
N VAL A 22 6.86 3.15 -11.97
CA VAL A 22 5.66 3.10 -12.84
C VAL A 22 5.99 2.52 -14.21
N GLY A 23 5.93 1.19 -14.29
CA GLY A 23 5.59 0.56 -15.54
C GLY A 23 6.14 -0.83 -15.75
N THR A 24 5.89 -1.71 -14.79
CA THR A 24 5.39 -3.04 -15.11
C THR A 24 3.90 -3.05 -14.79
N VAL A 25 3.06 -3.16 -15.81
CA VAL A 25 1.68 -3.60 -15.63
C VAL A 25 1.82 -5.09 -15.28
N PHE A 26 1.76 -5.42 -13.99
CA PHE A 26 1.57 -6.79 -13.56
C PHE A 26 0.16 -6.91 -13.00
N GLN A 27 -0.51 -7.99 -13.39
CA GLN A 27 -1.61 -8.55 -12.59
C GLN A 27 -1.12 -8.64 -11.15
N ASP A 28 -1.96 -8.21 -10.21
CA ASP A 28 -1.67 -8.22 -8.79
C ASP A 28 -1.19 -9.61 -8.32
N SER A 29 0.13 -9.72 -8.16
CA SER A 29 0.77 -10.56 -7.17
C SER A 29 1.88 -9.72 -6.56
N LEU A 30 1.67 -9.29 -5.31
CA LEU A 30 2.70 -8.70 -4.47
C LEU A 30 3.90 -9.66 -4.44
N ILE A 31 4.95 -9.35 -5.22
CA ILE A 31 6.21 -10.10 -5.19
C ILE A 31 6.84 -9.88 -3.83
N MET A 32 7.10 -10.98 -3.13
CA MET A 32 7.76 -10.99 -1.84
C MET A 32 9.00 -11.89 -1.93
N PRO A 33 10.21 -11.36 -1.77
CA PRO A 33 11.39 -12.20 -1.64
C PRO A 33 11.34 -12.99 -0.33
N THR A 34 11.37 -14.31 -0.45
CA THR A 34 11.42 -15.30 0.62
C THR A 34 12.63 -15.15 1.52
N LEU A 35 12.46 -15.17 2.85
CA LEU A 35 13.43 -15.62 3.87
C LEU A 35 12.73 -15.55 5.25
N TRP A 36 13.21 -16.35 6.20
CA TRP A 36 12.41 -17.09 7.18
C TRP A 36 12.26 -16.45 8.57
N TRP A 37 11.22 -16.92 9.29
CA TRP A 37 11.10 -16.94 10.73
C TRP A 37 12.26 -17.75 11.36
N ASN A 38 13.35 -17.07 11.68
CA ASN A 38 14.30 -17.55 12.69
C ASN A 38 14.52 -16.41 13.70
N SER A 39 13.47 -16.09 14.44
CA SER A 39 13.64 -15.51 15.76
C SER A 39 13.11 -16.51 16.76
N THR A 40 14.02 -17.11 17.52
CA THR A 40 13.70 -17.44 18.91
C THR A 40 13.00 -16.22 19.48
N TRP A 41 11.73 -16.37 19.84
CA TRP A 41 11.03 -15.36 20.62
C TRP A 41 11.88 -15.15 21.87
N ASN A 42 12.63 -14.05 21.85
CA ASN A 42 13.42 -13.58 22.95
C ASN A 42 12.77 -12.27 23.34
N PRO A 43 11.99 -12.24 24.43
CA PRO A 43 11.42 -10.99 24.93
C PRO A 43 12.55 -10.20 25.60
N TYR A 44 13.51 -9.69 24.82
CA TYR A 44 14.43 -8.66 25.30
C TYR A 44 13.91 -7.30 24.86
N GLU A 45 13.26 -6.64 25.82
CA GLU A 45 13.53 -5.25 26.20
C GLU A 45 13.86 -4.31 25.04
N SER A 46 12.84 -4.00 24.24
CA SER A 46 12.72 -2.62 23.78
C SER A 46 12.27 -1.80 25.00
N GLN A 47 12.91 -0.65 25.26
CA GLN A 47 12.43 0.32 26.26
C GLN A 47 10.97 0.78 26.00
N TYR A 48 10.41 0.43 24.84
CA TYR A 48 9.01 0.50 24.47
C TYR A 48 8.40 -0.91 24.49
N GLY A 49 8.40 -1.56 25.66
CA GLY A 49 7.65 -2.79 25.92
C GLY A 49 6.15 -2.61 25.64
N TYR A 50 5.39 -3.71 25.68
CA TYR A 50 3.92 -3.73 25.54
C TYR A 50 3.29 -2.42 26.02
N SER A 51 2.69 -1.65 25.10
CA SER A 51 1.98 -0.44 25.47
C SER A 51 0.69 -0.84 26.17
N ALA A 52 0.64 -0.72 27.50
CA ALA A 52 -0.63 -0.85 28.23
C ALA A 52 -1.71 0.13 27.72
N PHE A 53 -1.30 1.17 26.96
CA PHE A 53 -2.17 2.23 26.46
C PHE A 53 -2.55 2.07 24.98
N ALA A 54 -1.83 1.30 24.16
CA ALA A 54 -2.18 1.13 22.73
C ALA A 54 -3.54 0.43 22.56
N SER A 55 -3.84 -0.54 23.43
CA SER A 55 -5.13 -1.25 23.45
C SER A 55 -6.30 -0.32 23.79
N LEU A 56 -6.07 0.77 24.53
CA LEU A 56 -7.11 1.72 24.93
C LEU A 56 -7.77 2.44 23.75
N SER A 57 -7.07 2.55 22.62
CA SER A 57 -7.64 3.15 21.40
C SER A 57 -8.86 2.39 20.88
N ARG A 58 -8.99 1.09 21.22
CA ARG A 58 -10.13 0.24 20.86
C ARG A 58 -11.26 0.25 21.88
N GLU A 59 -11.00 0.77 23.08
CA GLU A 59 -12.01 0.82 24.13
C GLU A 59 -13.00 1.95 23.89
N THR A 60 -14.23 1.77 24.37
CA THR A 60 -15.21 2.87 24.43
C THR A 60 -14.66 4.03 25.27
N PRO A 61 -15.07 5.28 25.01
CA PRO A 61 -14.62 6.44 25.78
C PRO A 61 -14.76 6.25 27.29
N ALA A 62 -15.88 5.68 27.75
CA ALA A 62 -16.13 5.42 29.17
C ALA A 62 -15.13 4.42 29.78
N ILE A 63 -14.90 3.29 29.11
CA ILE A 63 -13.95 2.26 29.58
C ILE A 63 -12.52 2.81 29.55
N ARG A 64 -12.17 3.54 28.48
CA ARG A 64 -10.87 4.20 28.33
C ARG A 64 -10.59 5.16 29.47
N ILE A 65 -11.54 6.04 29.81
CA ILE A 65 -11.42 6.99 30.91
C ILE A 65 -11.22 6.26 32.23
N ALA A 66 -12.03 5.24 32.52
CA ALA A 66 -11.93 4.49 33.76
C ALA A 66 -10.55 3.81 33.90
N LYS A 67 -10.06 3.17 32.82
CA LYS A 67 -8.72 2.57 32.79
C LYS A 67 -7.61 3.60 32.99
N LEU A 68 -7.71 4.76 32.33
CA LEU A 68 -6.76 5.85 32.46
C LEU A 68 -6.76 6.46 33.86
N GLN A 69 -7.93 6.72 34.45
CA GLN A 69 -8.06 7.23 35.82
C GLN A 69 -7.39 6.30 36.82
N LYS A 70 -7.63 4.99 36.71
CA LYS A 70 -6.93 3.99 37.53
C LYS A 70 -5.42 4.07 37.35
N ALA A 71 -4.94 4.09 36.11
CA ALA A 71 -3.51 4.19 35.80
C ALA A 71 -2.87 5.51 36.29
N THR A 72 -3.62 6.60 36.38
CA THR A 72 -3.11 7.85 36.98
C THR A 72 -2.92 7.78 38.49
N GLY A 73 -3.76 7.02 39.20
CA GLY A 73 -3.69 6.88 40.67
C GLY A 73 -2.75 5.77 41.15
N GLU A 74 -2.64 4.68 40.40
CA GLU A 74 -1.89 3.47 40.79
C GLU A 74 -0.60 3.26 39.99
N GLY A 75 -0.38 4.01 38.90
CA GLY A 75 0.82 3.88 38.06
C GLY A 75 2.07 4.50 38.70
N SER A 76 3.24 4.06 38.24
CA SER A 76 4.54 4.64 38.63
C SER A 76 5.37 5.08 37.40
N GLY A 77 6.11 6.18 37.53
CA GLY A 77 7.07 6.62 36.50
C GLY A 77 6.43 7.09 35.20
N LEU A 78 6.94 6.59 34.07
CA LEU A 78 6.55 7.03 32.72
C LEU A 78 5.09 6.66 32.38
N ASP A 79 4.61 5.49 32.82
CA ASP A 79 3.26 5.03 32.50
C ASP A 79 2.19 5.87 33.22
N GLN A 80 2.46 6.33 34.44
CA GLN A 80 1.61 7.31 35.11
C GLN A 80 1.57 8.63 34.32
N SER A 81 2.71 9.07 33.78
CA SER A 81 2.79 10.29 32.98
C SER A 81 2.04 10.17 31.65
N ARG A 82 2.14 9.02 30.98
CA ARG A 82 1.35 8.66 29.79
C ARG A 82 -0.15 8.66 30.08
N ALA A 83 -0.56 8.03 31.18
CA ALA A 83 -1.95 7.99 31.60
C ALA A 83 -2.52 9.39 31.85
N ARG A 84 -1.75 10.26 32.53
CA ARG A 84 -2.14 11.65 32.78
C ARG A 84 -2.34 12.43 31.49
N TYR A 85 -1.39 12.33 30.55
CA TYR A 85 -1.46 12.98 29.24
C TYR A 85 -2.69 12.51 28.45
N LEU A 86 -2.90 11.20 28.33
CA LEU A 86 -4.02 10.62 27.59
C LEU A 86 -5.37 10.95 28.23
N LEU A 87 -5.45 10.96 29.56
CA LEU A 87 -6.67 11.34 30.28
C LEU A 87 -7.01 12.81 30.09
N ALA A 88 -6.02 13.70 30.16
CA ALA A 88 -6.19 15.12 29.87
C ALA A 88 -6.74 15.34 28.47
N GLN A 89 -6.22 14.58 27.50
CA GLN A 89 -6.70 14.65 26.13
C GLN A 89 -8.15 14.17 25.97
N GLU A 90 -8.55 13.14 26.69
CA GLU A 90 -9.94 12.67 26.68
C GLU A 90 -10.90 13.71 27.28
N TRP A 91 -10.50 14.40 28.34
CA TRP A 91 -11.28 15.53 28.86
C TRP A 91 -11.39 16.68 27.87
N ILE A 92 -10.32 17.01 27.15
CA ILE A 92 -10.34 18.04 26.10
C ILE A 92 -11.26 17.65 24.95
N ARG A 93 -11.29 16.37 24.55
CA ARG A 93 -12.26 15.87 23.54
C ARG A 93 -13.71 16.04 23.96
N GLN A 94 -13.98 16.05 25.27
CA GLN A 94 -15.30 16.27 25.85
C GLN A 94 -15.57 17.73 26.22
N ASN A 95 -14.72 18.68 25.78
CA ASN A 95 -14.78 20.10 26.13
C ASN A 95 -14.72 20.36 27.64
N GLN A 96 -14.00 19.53 28.39
CA GLN A 96 -13.81 19.63 29.83
C GLN A 96 -12.38 20.08 30.17
N GLY A 97 -11.94 21.19 29.59
CA GLY A 97 -10.58 21.73 29.74
C GLY A 97 -10.16 21.93 31.20
N SER A 98 -11.06 22.37 32.07
CA SER A 98 -10.81 22.55 33.51
C SER A 98 -10.41 21.25 34.22
N LYS A 99 -10.88 20.08 33.75
CA LYS A 99 -10.45 18.78 34.28
C LYS A 99 -9.10 18.33 33.74
N ALA A 100 -8.71 18.80 32.56
CA ALA A 100 -7.43 18.47 31.93
C ALA A 100 -6.26 19.25 32.55
N ILE A 101 -6.47 20.50 32.96
CA ILE A 101 -5.40 21.38 33.47
C ILE A 101 -4.60 20.75 34.63
N PRO A 102 -5.23 20.24 35.71
CA PRO A 102 -4.48 19.62 36.82
C PRO A 102 -3.66 18.40 36.41
N LEU A 103 -4.16 17.63 35.43
CA LEU A 103 -3.45 16.45 34.93
C LEU A 103 -2.17 16.84 34.18
N LEU A 104 -2.12 18.03 33.59
CA LEU A 104 -0.98 18.54 32.81
C LEU A 104 0.01 19.38 33.62
N SER A 105 -0.31 19.70 34.88
CA SER A 105 0.55 20.50 35.75
C SER A 105 1.88 19.77 36.03
N ASN A 106 2.99 20.43 35.68
CA ASN A 106 4.38 19.95 35.87
C ASN A 106 4.66 18.55 35.27
N LEU A 107 3.89 18.14 34.26
CA LEU A 107 4.02 16.81 33.66
C LEU A 107 5.31 16.69 32.83
N GLU A 108 5.76 17.80 32.24
CA GLU A 108 7.01 17.94 31.49
C GLU A 108 8.25 17.58 32.33
N ALA A 109 8.20 17.73 33.66
CA ALA A 109 9.31 17.37 34.54
C ALA A 109 9.51 15.85 34.64
N THR A 110 8.43 15.08 34.58
CA THR A 110 8.45 13.60 34.60
C THR A 110 8.32 13.00 33.20
N TYR A 111 8.08 13.83 32.18
CA TYR A 111 7.85 13.41 30.81
C TYR A 111 8.47 14.38 29.78
N PRO A 112 9.81 14.57 29.82
CA PRO A 112 10.49 15.62 29.05
C PRO A 112 10.36 15.46 27.54
N THR A 113 10.35 14.22 27.02
CA THR A 113 10.17 13.95 25.59
C THR A 113 8.87 14.52 25.04
N MET A 114 7.82 14.60 25.88
CA MET A 114 6.50 15.10 25.51
C MET A 114 6.29 16.57 25.87
N ALA A 115 7.30 17.29 26.39
CA ALA A 115 7.12 18.67 26.86
C ALA A 115 6.45 19.61 25.84
N PRO A 116 6.83 19.63 24.53
CA PRO A 116 6.12 20.45 23.54
C PRO A 116 4.64 20.06 23.37
N ALA A 117 4.34 18.75 23.37
CA ALA A 117 2.97 18.25 23.23
C ALA A 117 2.13 18.54 24.48
N ILE A 118 2.72 18.47 25.67
CA ILE A 118 2.08 18.82 26.95
C ILE A 118 1.74 20.31 26.99
N ALA A 119 2.66 21.18 26.58
CA ALA A 119 2.43 22.63 26.54
C ALA A 119 1.30 23.00 25.56
N VAL A 120 1.28 22.41 24.37
CA VAL A 120 0.17 22.58 23.41
C VAL A 120 -1.15 22.07 24.00
N LEU A 121 -1.16 20.88 24.60
CA LEU A 121 -2.37 20.30 25.20
C LEU A 121 -2.90 21.16 26.36
N ARG A 122 -2.00 21.77 27.14
CA ARG A 122 -2.34 22.73 28.20
C ARG A 122 -2.98 23.99 27.62
N ALA A 123 -2.43 24.54 26.54
CA ALA A 123 -3.03 25.69 25.85
C ALA A 123 -4.40 25.38 25.24
N ARG A 124 -4.58 24.18 24.65
CA ARG A 124 -5.89 23.66 24.22
C ARG A 124 -6.87 23.60 25.39
N ALA A 125 -6.45 23.09 26.56
CA ALA A 125 -7.28 23.00 27.76
C ALA A 125 -7.75 24.38 28.27
N PHE A 126 -6.83 25.37 28.35
CA PHE A 126 -7.18 26.73 28.75
C PHE A 126 -8.16 27.41 27.78
N THR A 127 -8.02 27.14 26.49
CA THR A 127 -8.92 27.68 25.45
C THR A 127 -10.37 27.17 25.62
N GLN A 128 -10.56 26.00 26.23
CA GLN A 128 -11.87 25.43 26.53
C GLN A 128 -12.37 25.75 27.95
N SER A 129 -11.59 26.47 28.76
CA SER A 129 -11.98 26.84 30.12
C SER A 129 -12.81 28.13 30.12
N GLU A 130 -13.72 28.26 31.09
CA GLU A 130 -14.67 29.39 31.20
C GLU A 130 -13.98 30.75 31.46
N ASP A 131 -12.66 30.77 31.72
CA ASP A 131 -11.85 31.97 31.87
C ASP A 131 -10.80 32.06 30.72
N PRO A 132 -11.04 32.85 29.66
CA PRO A 132 -10.17 32.93 28.48
C PRO A 132 -8.91 33.80 28.65
N GLY A 133 -8.76 34.52 29.78
CA GLY A 133 -7.59 35.34 30.09
C GLY A 133 -6.21 34.62 30.04
N PRO A 134 -6.11 33.32 30.40
CA PRO A 134 -4.87 32.53 30.28
C PRO A 134 -4.61 31.95 28.89
N SER A 135 -5.57 31.91 27.96
CA SER A 135 -5.40 31.18 26.68
C SER A 135 -4.30 31.77 25.81
N SER A 136 -4.31 33.08 25.55
CA SER A 136 -3.25 33.74 24.77
C SER A 136 -1.89 33.76 25.49
N ALA A 137 -1.87 33.67 26.81
CA ALA A 137 -0.63 33.52 27.59
C ALA A 137 -0.06 32.11 27.42
N ALA A 138 -0.88 31.07 27.52
CA ALA A 138 -0.48 29.67 27.32
C ALA A 138 0.01 29.43 25.89
N TRP A 139 -0.64 29.99 24.86
CA TRP A 139 -0.15 29.90 23.50
C TRP A 139 1.19 30.63 23.30
N ARG A 140 1.40 31.79 23.93
CA ARG A 140 2.71 32.47 23.90
C ARG A 140 3.78 31.65 24.62
N GLU A 141 3.46 31.02 25.74
CA GLU A 141 4.37 30.14 26.47
C GLU A 141 4.85 28.97 25.60
N VAL A 142 3.96 28.35 24.81
CA VAL A 142 4.34 27.31 23.83
C VAL A 142 5.42 27.82 22.87
N ILE A 143 5.28 29.04 22.35
CA ILE A 143 6.28 29.64 21.46
C ILE A 143 7.58 29.95 22.21
N THR A 144 7.48 30.52 23.41
CA THR A 144 8.64 30.91 24.22
C THR A 144 9.49 29.71 24.62
N LEU A 145 8.86 28.62 25.07
CA LEU A 145 9.56 27.43 25.58
C LEU A 145 9.87 26.41 24.48
N HIS A 146 9.03 26.32 23.46
CA HIS A 146 9.06 25.25 22.46
C HIS A 146 8.96 25.74 21.01
N GLY A 147 9.30 27.00 20.72
CA GLY A 147 9.21 27.60 19.38
C GLY A 147 10.10 26.99 18.29
N ALA A 148 10.99 26.05 18.65
CA ALA A 148 11.76 25.23 17.70
C ALA A 148 11.04 23.90 17.35
N SER A 149 10.09 23.46 18.17
CA SER A 149 9.27 22.28 17.89
C SER A 149 8.20 22.62 16.85
N PRO A 150 8.00 21.79 15.81
CA PRO A 150 6.92 22.00 14.87
C PRO A 150 5.51 22.01 15.48
N LEU A 151 5.31 21.40 16.66
CA LEU A 151 4.05 21.49 17.40
C LEU A 151 3.70 22.93 17.82
N SER A 152 4.70 23.81 17.94
CA SER A 152 4.45 25.23 18.21
C SER A 152 3.70 25.94 17.08
N THR A 153 3.61 25.35 15.88
CA THR A 153 2.83 25.90 14.76
C THR A 153 1.37 26.15 15.14
N GLU A 154 0.79 25.33 16.01
CA GLU A 154 -0.57 25.56 16.52
C GLU A 154 -0.70 26.86 17.31
N ALA A 155 0.31 27.18 18.13
CA ALA A 155 0.34 28.45 18.85
C ALA A 155 0.44 29.65 17.89
N TYR A 156 1.31 29.56 16.88
CA TYR A 156 1.40 30.59 15.84
C TYR A 156 0.08 30.74 15.07
N TYR A 157 -0.60 29.63 14.76
CA TYR A 157 -1.88 29.64 14.08
C TYR A 157 -2.96 30.36 14.89
N HIS A 158 -3.10 30.03 16.19
CA HIS A 158 -4.09 30.64 17.06
C HIS A 158 -3.84 32.13 17.32
N LEU A 159 -2.60 32.51 17.63
CA LEU A 159 -2.23 33.91 17.86
C LEU A 159 -2.34 34.74 16.57
N GLY A 160 -2.11 34.11 15.43
CA GLY A 160 -2.21 34.71 14.11
C GLY A 160 -3.59 35.25 13.74
N ASN A 161 -4.66 34.69 14.33
CA ASN A 161 -6.02 35.23 14.18
C ASN A 161 -6.16 36.67 14.69
N THR A 162 -5.30 37.09 15.62
CA THR A 162 -5.28 38.46 16.18
C THR A 162 -4.10 39.28 15.67
N ASN A 163 -2.97 38.65 15.39
CA ASN A 163 -1.79 39.29 14.82
C ASN A 163 -1.18 38.42 13.69
N PRO A 164 -1.45 38.75 12.42
CA PRO A 164 -0.97 37.99 11.25
C PRO A 164 0.55 37.77 11.16
N ASP A 165 1.37 38.51 11.91
CA ASP A 165 2.82 38.26 11.96
C ASP A 165 3.15 36.86 12.50
N TYR A 166 2.30 36.29 13.37
CA TYR A 166 2.48 34.91 13.81
C TYR A 166 2.25 33.91 12.67
N TRP A 167 1.31 34.17 11.76
CA TRP A 167 1.12 33.35 10.56
C TRP A 167 2.33 33.40 9.64
N ASN A 168 2.91 34.58 9.44
CA ASN A 168 4.15 34.71 8.66
C ASN A 168 5.29 33.91 9.30
N GLN A 169 5.42 33.93 10.63
CA GLN A 169 6.40 33.14 11.36
C GLN A 169 6.16 31.63 11.24
N ALA A 170 4.91 31.17 11.33
CA ALA A 170 4.55 29.76 11.13
C ALA A 170 5.01 29.25 9.77
N VAL A 171 4.63 29.96 8.70
CA VAL A 171 4.96 29.60 7.32
C VAL A 171 6.45 29.63 7.07
N ALA A 172 7.18 30.59 7.65
CA ALA A 172 8.63 30.68 7.50
C ALA A 172 9.39 29.60 8.26
N ARG A 173 8.97 29.27 9.49
CA ARG A 173 9.68 28.30 10.35
C ARG A 173 9.35 26.86 10.03
N PHE A 174 8.07 26.57 9.77
CA PHE A 174 7.57 25.22 9.57
C PHE A 174 6.73 25.14 8.30
N PRO A 175 7.33 25.39 7.12
CA PRO A 175 6.60 25.52 5.86
C PRO A 175 5.81 24.25 5.49
N ALA A 176 6.32 23.08 5.87
CA ALA A 176 5.70 21.77 5.66
C ALA A 176 4.62 21.37 6.69
N HIS A 177 4.45 22.15 7.76
CA HIS A 177 3.45 21.82 8.77
C HIS A 177 2.03 22.01 8.19
N PRO A 178 1.06 21.11 8.45
CA PRO A 178 -0.29 21.22 7.91
C PRO A 178 -0.98 22.57 8.18
N LEU A 179 -0.79 23.15 9.37
CA LEU A 179 -1.32 24.47 9.69
C LEU A 179 -0.64 25.60 8.91
N SER A 180 0.63 25.46 8.53
CA SER A 180 1.31 26.45 7.66
C SER A 180 0.77 26.40 6.24
N VAL A 181 0.48 25.19 5.73
CA VAL A 181 -0.21 25.00 4.44
C VAL A 181 -1.61 25.60 4.52
N GLU A 182 -2.34 25.37 5.62
CA GLU A 182 -3.66 25.96 5.82
C GLU A 182 -3.60 27.48 5.86
N ILE A 183 -2.67 28.08 6.62
CA ILE A 183 -2.45 29.55 6.61
C ILE A 183 -2.24 30.06 5.18
N ALA A 184 -1.40 29.39 4.39
CA ALA A 184 -1.17 29.77 3.00
C ALA A 184 -2.46 29.71 2.18
N ARG A 185 -3.34 28.73 2.40
CA ARG A 185 -4.67 28.68 1.78
C ARG A 185 -5.57 29.83 2.22
N GLN A 186 -5.55 30.19 3.51
CA GLN A 186 -6.38 31.29 4.01
C GLN A 186 -5.98 32.61 3.36
N GLN A 187 -4.67 32.88 3.30
CA GLN A 187 -4.12 34.05 2.62
C GLN A 187 -4.39 34.00 1.11
N LEU A 188 -4.44 32.81 0.50
CA LEU A 188 -4.77 32.66 -0.92
C LEU A 188 -6.21 33.06 -1.21
N ARG A 189 -7.16 32.93 -0.27
CA ARG A 189 -8.55 33.41 -0.49
C ARG A 189 -8.62 34.92 -0.70
N GLU A 190 -7.72 35.68 -0.08
CA GLU A 190 -7.62 37.14 -0.23
C GLU A 190 -6.80 37.53 -1.47
N SER A 191 -5.87 36.67 -1.89
CA SER A 191 -5.01 36.88 -3.06
C SER A 191 -4.94 35.63 -3.96
N PRO A 192 -6.04 35.27 -4.67
CA PRO A 192 -6.18 33.96 -5.34
C PRO A 192 -5.13 33.64 -6.40
N ARG A 193 -4.52 34.68 -7.00
CA ARG A 193 -3.49 34.55 -8.04
C ARG A 193 -2.06 34.73 -7.50
N SER A 194 -1.87 34.65 -6.19
CA SER A 194 -0.54 34.76 -5.59
C SER A 194 0.30 33.52 -5.86
N ILE A 195 1.19 33.61 -6.86
CA ILE A 195 2.12 32.53 -7.22
C ILE A 195 2.96 32.09 -6.03
N ARG A 196 3.38 33.03 -5.16
CA ARG A 196 4.15 32.70 -3.95
C ARG A 196 3.38 31.76 -3.03
N LEU A 197 2.08 32.01 -2.80
CA LEU A 197 1.24 31.17 -1.94
C LEU A 197 0.89 29.84 -2.60
N LEU A 198 0.58 29.86 -3.90
CA LEU A 198 0.34 28.64 -4.67
C LEU A 198 1.58 27.73 -4.67
N LEU A 199 2.78 28.27 -4.88
CA LEU A 199 4.04 27.51 -4.81
C LEU A 199 4.32 27.00 -3.40
N GLN A 200 3.99 27.77 -2.36
CA GLN A 200 4.11 27.30 -0.97
C GLN A 200 3.25 26.04 -0.76
N ILE A 201 1.99 26.07 -1.20
CA ILE A 201 1.08 24.92 -1.10
C ILE A 201 1.57 23.77 -2.00
N ALA A 202 2.03 24.04 -3.22
CA ALA A 202 2.53 23.01 -4.13
C ALA A 202 3.76 22.26 -3.58
N ARG A 203 4.67 22.96 -2.90
CA ARG A 203 5.89 22.37 -2.32
C ARG A 203 5.65 21.58 -1.05
N HIS A 204 4.69 22.02 -0.24
CA HIS A 204 4.56 21.57 1.15
C HIS A 204 3.22 20.89 1.46
N GLY A 205 2.22 21.09 0.63
CA GLY A 205 0.86 20.59 0.79
C GLY A 205 0.55 19.39 -0.11
N ILE A 206 1.49 18.49 -0.40
CA ILE A 206 1.24 17.37 -1.34
C ILE A 206 0.12 16.42 -0.86
N TYR A 207 -0.13 16.39 0.45
CA TYR A 207 -1.19 15.62 1.10
C TYR A 207 -2.55 16.33 1.12
N ALA A 208 -2.59 17.57 0.62
CA ALA A 208 -3.82 18.32 0.47
C ALA A 208 -4.80 17.64 -0.50
N SER A 209 -6.09 17.62 -0.16
CA SER A 209 -7.14 17.08 -1.02
C SER A 209 -7.36 17.93 -2.28
N ASP A 210 -7.13 19.24 -2.20
CA ASP A 210 -7.29 20.23 -3.28
C ASP A 210 -6.02 20.50 -4.07
N ILE A 211 -4.94 19.75 -3.85
CA ILE A 211 -3.63 20.02 -4.48
C ILE A 211 -3.73 20.07 -6.01
N GLY A 212 -4.55 19.22 -6.63
CA GLY A 212 -4.73 19.22 -8.09
C GLY A 212 -5.15 20.58 -8.64
N SER A 213 -6.12 21.24 -7.99
CA SER A 213 -6.59 22.57 -8.38
C SER A 213 -5.53 23.64 -8.19
N ILE A 214 -4.72 23.55 -7.14
CA ILE A 214 -3.58 24.46 -6.91
C ILE A 214 -2.54 24.34 -8.02
N LEU A 215 -2.24 23.11 -8.44
CA LEU A 215 -1.30 22.85 -9.53
C LEU A 215 -1.85 23.35 -10.87
N ASP A 216 -3.14 23.16 -11.14
CA ASP A 216 -3.78 23.62 -12.39
C ASP A 216 -3.71 25.16 -12.50
N GLU A 217 -3.98 25.88 -11.41
CA GLU A 217 -3.86 27.35 -11.36
C GLU A 217 -2.41 27.81 -11.59
N LEU A 218 -1.41 27.15 -10.98
CA LEU A 218 0.01 27.46 -11.23
C LEU A 218 0.38 27.28 -12.71
N VAL A 219 -0.08 26.19 -13.32
CA VAL A 219 0.15 25.93 -14.75
C VAL A 219 -0.49 27.02 -15.59
N GLN A 220 -1.71 27.44 -15.28
CA GLN A 220 -2.41 28.50 -16.01
C GLN A 220 -1.70 29.86 -15.88
N LEU A 221 -1.31 30.27 -14.67
CA LEU A 221 -0.63 31.54 -14.42
C LEU A 221 0.77 31.59 -15.04
N SER A 222 1.41 30.44 -15.28
CA SER A 222 2.74 30.36 -15.89
C SER A 222 2.84 31.01 -17.28
N ALA A 223 1.70 31.17 -17.98
CA ALA A 223 1.64 31.83 -19.28
C ALA A 223 1.98 33.33 -19.21
N THR A 224 1.64 34.00 -18.11
CA THR A 224 1.90 35.43 -17.89
C THR A 224 2.99 35.69 -16.86
N SER A 225 3.34 34.69 -16.05
CA SER A 225 4.32 34.78 -14.99
C SER A 225 5.19 33.53 -14.99
N PRO A 226 6.30 33.54 -15.76
CA PRO A 226 7.11 32.35 -15.98
C PRO A 226 7.58 31.69 -14.67
N LEU A 227 7.40 30.38 -14.58
CA LEU A 227 7.87 29.55 -13.46
C LEU A 227 9.28 29.03 -13.73
N SER A 228 10.08 28.84 -12.68
CA SER A 228 11.42 28.27 -12.82
C SER A 228 11.35 26.76 -13.16
N PRO A 229 12.42 26.17 -13.74
CA PRO A 229 12.49 24.73 -13.93
C PRO A 229 12.31 23.90 -12.63
N THR A 230 12.73 24.44 -11.49
CA THR A 230 12.54 23.80 -10.16
C THR A 230 11.08 23.82 -9.72
N ASP A 231 10.35 24.90 -10.04
CA ASP A 231 8.91 24.98 -9.78
C ASP A 231 8.16 23.96 -10.65
N TRP A 232 8.52 23.85 -11.93
CA TRP A 232 7.98 22.83 -12.83
C TRP A 232 8.23 21.41 -12.33
N GLU A 233 9.41 21.13 -11.78
CA GLU A 233 9.69 19.82 -11.19
C GLU A 233 8.83 19.52 -9.96
N THR A 234 8.55 20.54 -9.13
CA THR A 234 7.63 20.42 -7.98
C THR A 234 6.22 20.11 -8.44
N ILE A 235 5.72 20.85 -9.43
CA ILE A 235 4.40 20.63 -10.03
C ILE A 235 4.31 19.23 -10.64
N ALA A 236 5.35 18.83 -11.38
CA ALA A 236 5.42 17.52 -12.03
C ALA A 236 5.41 16.37 -11.03
N PHE A 237 6.17 16.49 -9.94
CA PHE A 237 6.17 15.52 -8.86
C PHE A 237 4.78 15.41 -8.22
N ALA A 238 4.13 16.53 -7.91
CA ALA A 238 2.81 16.50 -7.29
C ALA A 238 1.72 15.90 -8.20
N TYR A 239 1.72 16.21 -9.51
CA TYR A 239 0.83 15.52 -10.46
C TYR A 239 1.10 14.03 -10.55
N TRP A 240 2.38 13.63 -10.53
CA TRP A 240 2.78 12.23 -10.55
C TRP A 240 2.27 11.47 -9.33
N GLU A 241 2.38 12.06 -8.13
CA GLU A 241 1.84 11.49 -6.90
C GLU A 241 0.31 11.38 -6.92
N LYS A 242 -0.37 12.27 -7.64
CA LYS A 242 -1.82 12.23 -7.85
C LYS A 242 -2.24 11.45 -9.10
N GLN A 243 -1.28 10.74 -9.73
CA GLN A 243 -1.50 9.87 -10.89
C GLN A 243 -2.05 10.58 -12.13
N ASP A 244 -1.93 11.90 -12.20
CA ASP A 244 -2.20 12.67 -13.42
C ASP A 244 -0.95 12.63 -14.32
N TYR A 245 -0.68 11.46 -14.90
CA TYR A 245 0.57 11.19 -15.60
C TYR A 245 0.75 12.04 -16.87
N GLY A 246 -0.33 12.43 -17.54
CA GLY A 246 -0.29 13.32 -18.70
C GLY A 246 0.16 14.73 -18.32
N LYS A 247 -0.46 15.32 -17.28
CA LYS A 247 -0.03 16.62 -16.76
C LYS A 247 1.36 16.56 -16.13
N ALA A 248 1.67 15.49 -15.40
CA ALA A 248 3.01 15.26 -14.87
C ALA A 248 4.07 15.22 -15.97
N GLY A 249 3.80 14.49 -17.07
CA GLY A 249 4.71 14.41 -18.20
C GLY A 249 4.96 15.78 -18.86
N SER A 250 3.88 16.55 -19.03
CA SER A 250 3.93 17.93 -19.55
C SER A 250 4.71 18.89 -18.63
N ALA A 251 4.62 18.71 -17.31
CA ALA A 251 5.36 19.50 -16.35
C ALA A 251 6.84 19.08 -16.27
N TYR A 252 7.15 17.78 -16.28
CA TYR A 252 8.54 17.28 -16.32
C TYR A 252 9.28 17.71 -17.58
N ALA A 253 8.58 17.83 -18.70
CA ALA A 253 9.11 18.37 -19.95
C ALA A 253 9.66 19.81 -19.82
N ARG A 254 9.20 20.57 -18.83
CA ARG A 254 9.61 21.96 -18.53
C ARG A 254 10.56 22.05 -17.33
N ALA A 255 10.80 20.94 -16.64
CA ALA A 255 11.73 20.87 -15.52
C ALA A 255 13.18 20.82 -15.99
N ILE A 256 14.12 20.86 -15.04
CA ILE A 256 15.55 20.63 -15.31
C ILE A 256 15.69 19.26 -15.99
N PRO A 257 16.35 19.17 -17.16
CA PRO A 257 16.47 17.92 -17.89
C PRO A 257 17.48 17.01 -17.19
N THR A 258 17.01 16.23 -16.22
CA THR A 258 17.73 15.11 -15.62
C THR A 258 17.30 13.81 -16.29
N ALA A 259 18.07 12.73 -16.14
CA ALA A 259 17.67 11.42 -16.65
C ALA A 259 16.28 11.01 -16.15
N GLN A 260 16.02 11.22 -14.84
CA GLN A 260 14.72 10.97 -14.22
C GLN A 260 13.59 11.81 -14.80
N ASN A 261 13.79 13.12 -14.96
CA ASN A 261 12.74 14.00 -15.47
C ASN A 261 12.43 13.72 -16.94
N LEU A 262 13.44 13.45 -17.78
CA LEU A 262 13.22 13.06 -19.17
C LEU A 262 12.51 11.71 -19.27
N TYR A 263 12.90 10.74 -18.45
CA TYR A 263 12.20 9.45 -18.37
C TYR A 263 10.75 9.62 -17.95
N ARG A 264 10.48 10.37 -16.86
CA ARG A 264 9.13 10.62 -16.35
C ARG A 264 8.29 11.43 -17.33
N ALA A 265 8.88 12.38 -18.08
CA ALA A 265 8.22 13.06 -19.18
C ALA A 265 7.78 12.06 -20.26
N GLY A 266 8.72 11.27 -20.79
CA GLY A 266 8.43 10.26 -21.82
C GLY A 266 7.41 9.22 -21.34
N ARG A 267 7.46 8.82 -20.07
CA ARG A 267 6.52 7.86 -19.46
C ARG A 267 5.14 8.46 -19.23
N GLY A 268 5.07 9.72 -18.77
CA GLY A 268 3.81 10.45 -18.60
C GLY A 268 3.05 10.55 -19.91
N PHE A 269 3.73 10.98 -20.99
CA PHE A 269 3.15 11.00 -22.33
C PHE A 269 2.75 9.61 -22.83
N GLN A 270 3.51 8.56 -22.51
CA GLN A 270 3.16 7.19 -22.89
C GLN A 270 1.84 6.75 -22.25
N LEU A 271 1.67 7.02 -20.96
CA LEU A 271 0.48 6.68 -20.19
C LEU A 271 -0.75 7.45 -20.65
N ASP A 272 -0.54 8.67 -21.13
CA ASP A 272 -1.57 9.52 -21.74
C ASP A 272 -1.80 9.26 -23.24
N ASN A 273 -1.24 8.17 -23.78
CA ASN A 273 -1.34 7.76 -25.19
C ASN A 273 -0.74 8.76 -26.22
N GLN A 274 0.11 9.69 -25.78
CA GLN A 274 0.83 10.64 -26.64
C GLN A 274 2.15 10.03 -27.15
N GLN A 275 2.04 9.05 -28.06
CA GLN A 275 3.18 8.20 -28.47
C GLN A 275 4.36 8.98 -29.07
N GLN A 276 4.10 9.98 -29.92
CA GLN A 276 5.17 10.76 -30.56
C GLN A 276 5.99 11.56 -29.55
N LEU A 277 5.33 12.20 -28.57
CA LEU A 277 6.01 12.89 -27.48
C LEU A 277 6.74 11.90 -26.58
N SER A 278 6.13 10.76 -26.26
CA SER A 278 6.80 9.71 -25.49
C SER A 278 8.12 9.29 -26.13
N GLN A 279 8.10 8.99 -27.44
CA GLN A 279 9.29 8.60 -28.19
C GLN A 279 10.34 9.71 -28.21
N SER A 280 9.95 10.97 -28.43
CA SER A 280 10.91 12.08 -28.49
C SER A 280 11.62 12.31 -27.15
N TYR A 281 10.93 12.20 -26.02
CA TYR A 281 11.54 12.35 -24.70
C TYR A 281 12.43 11.16 -24.32
N TYR A 282 12.08 9.93 -24.71
CA TYR A 282 12.99 8.79 -24.57
C TYR A 282 14.25 8.94 -25.44
N GLN A 283 14.12 9.46 -26.65
CA GLN A 283 15.28 9.76 -27.50
C GLN A 283 16.18 10.86 -26.91
N ARG A 284 15.59 11.92 -26.34
CA ARG A 284 16.35 12.96 -25.61
C ARG A 284 17.09 12.38 -24.41
N LEU A 285 16.48 11.46 -23.67
CA LEU A 285 17.13 10.76 -22.57
C LEU A 285 18.35 9.95 -23.05
N ILE A 286 18.20 9.18 -24.13
CA ILE A 286 19.30 8.41 -24.73
C ILE A 286 20.46 9.31 -25.16
N GLN A 287 20.15 10.46 -25.76
CA GLN A 287 21.18 11.41 -26.23
C GLN A 287 21.89 12.12 -25.07
N GLY A 288 21.14 12.58 -24.06
CA GLY A 288 21.68 13.36 -22.94
C GLY A 288 22.34 12.51 -21.86
N PHE A 289 21.86 11.29 -21.65
CA PHE A 289 22.29 10.41 -20.55
C PHE A 289 22.51 8.97 -21.03
N PRO A 290 23.38 8.73 -22.04
CA PRO A 290 23.49 7.44 -22.73
C PRO A 290 23.90 6.25 -21.85
N LYS A 291 24.47 6.49 -20.67
CA LYS A 291 24.91 5.46 -19.71
C LYS A 291 24.05 5.38 -18.45
N ASP A 292 23.08 6.27 -18.29
CA ASP A 292 22.18 6.24 -17.13
C ASP A 292 21.26 5.02 -17.23
N PRO A 293 21.02 4.25 -16.15
CA PRO A 293 20.20 3.05 -16.26
C PRO A 293 18.80 3.34 -16.82
N LEU A 294 18.22 4.54 -16.61
CA LEU A 294 16.89 4.93 -17.15
C LEU A 294 16.85 4.89 -18.67
N THR A 295 18.00 5.08 -19.30
CA THR A 295 18.18 4.95 -20.74
C THR A 295 17.95 3.51 -21.20
N GLY A 296 18.45 2.50 -20.46
CA GLY A 296 18.18 1.10 -20.76
C GLY A 296 16.68 0.76 -20.71
N LEU A 297 15.95 1.31 -19.74
CA LEU A 297 14.50 1.12 -19.67
C LEU A 297 13.73 1.90 -20.74
N ALA A 298 14.19 3.09 -21.11
CA ALA A 298 13.62 3.85 -22.22
C ALA A 298 13.82 3.15 -23.56
N LEU A 299 15.00 2.57 -23.81
CA LEU A 299 15.28 1.73 -24.98
C LEU A 299 14.33 0.52 -25.04
N LEU A 300 14.10 -0.16 -23.91
CA LEU A 300 13.18 -1.30 -23.86
C LEU A 300 11.74 -0.89 -24.19
N ARG A 301 11.30 0.27 -23.69
CA ARG A 301 9.98 0.84 -24.02
C ARG A 301 9.89 1.22 -25.50
N LEU A 302 10.90 1.87 -26.05
CA LEU A 302 10.98 2.20 -27.47
C LEU A 302 10.93 0.94 -28.34
N ALA A 303 11.66 -0.12 -27.98
CA ALA A 303 11.63 -1.40 -28.69
C ALA A 303 10.21 -1.97 -28.78
N ARG A 304 9.48 -2.00 -27.67
CA ARG A 304 8.09 -2.49 -27.61
C ARG A 304 7.09 -1.63 -28.41
N MET A 305 7.44 -0.37 -28.68
CA MET A 305 6.61 0.57 -29.43
C MET A 305 7.03 0.70 -30.90
N SER A 306 8.11 0.02 -31.32
CA SER A 306 8.70 0.17 -32.65
C SER A 306 8.41 -1.04 -33.54
N PRO A 307 8.45 -0.88 -34.87
CA PRO A 307 8.45 -2.01 -35.80
C PRO A 307 9.61 -2.98 -35.52
N PRO A 308 9.49 -4.28 -35.87
CA PRO A 308 10.47 -5.30 -35.51
C PRO A 308 11.93 -4.95 -35.83
N GLN A 309 12.20 -4.40 -37.01
CA GLN A 309 13.57 -4.06 -37.43
C GLN A 309 14.20 -2.98 -36.53
N THR A 310 13.45 -1.92 -36.22
CA THR A 310 13.90 -0.84 -35.34
C THR A 310 14.01 -1.33 -33.89
N ALA A 311 13.06 -2.16 -33.45
CA ALA A 311 13.07 -2.74 -32.11
C ALA A 311 14.34 -3.57 -31.86
N MET A 312 14.76 -4.38 -32.83
CA MET A 312 15.98 -5.17 -32.74
C MET A 312 17.22 -4.32 -32.47
N GLY A 313 17.34 -3.16 -33.14
CA GLY A 313 18.44 -2.23 -32.90
C GLY A 313 18.48 -1.69 -31.46
N TYR A 314 17.32 -1.33 -30.89
CA TYR A 314 17.24 -0.92 -29.49
C TYR A 314 17.59 -2.05 -28.52
N LEU A 315 17.11 -3.28 -28.79
CA LEU A 315 17.40 -4.44 -27.95
C LEU A 315 18.90 -4.80 -27.97
N ASP A 316 19.55 -4.68 -29.14
CA ASP A 316 20.99 -4.91 -29.27
C ASP A 316 21.81 -3.86 -28.50
N LEU A 317 21.39 -2.59 -28.51
CA LEU A 317 21.98 -1.54 -27.68
C LEU A 317 21.87 -1.85 -26.18
N ILE A 318 20.70 -2.34 -25.73
CA ILE A 318 20.50 -2.75 -24.34
C ILE A 318 21.49 -3.86 -23.96
N ILE A 319 21.57 -4.91 -24.79
CA ILE A 319 22.46 -6.05 -24.56
C ILE A 319 23.93 -5.61 -24.48
N GLN A 320 24.32 -4.63 -25.28
CA GLN A 320 25.70 -4.14 -25.33
C GLN A 320 26.07 -3.23 -24.15
N GLN A 321 25.14 -2.39 -23.67
CA GLN A 321 25.47 -1.25 -22.81
C GLN A 321 24.87 -1.31 -21.39
N PHE A 322 23.84 -2.14 -21.16
CA PHE A 322 23.06 -2.14 -19.92
C PHE A 322 22.99 -3.55 -19.31
N PRO A 323 24.04 -3.98 -18.57
CA PRO A 323 24.16 -5.32 -18.00
C PRO A 323 22.94 -5.77 -17.18
N GLU A 324 22.32 -4.84 -16.46
CA GLU A 324 21.16 -5.07 -15.59
C GLU A 324 19.85 -5.33 -16.37
N ARG A 325 19.82 -5.06 -17.68
CA ARG A 325 18.65 -5.24 -18.57
C ARG A 325 18.87 -6.25 -19.69
N ILE A 326 20.03 -6.93 -19.74
CA ILE A 326 20.33 -7.93 -20.78
C ILE A 326 19.24 -9.01 -20.83
N GLY A 327 18.83 -9.53 -19.67
CA GLY A 327 17.77 -10.55 -19.59
C GLY A 327 16.46 -10.07 -20.22
N ASP A 328 16.01 -8.87 -19.86
CA ASP A 328 14.77 -8.27 -20.38
C ASP A 328 14.83 -8.10 -21.91
N ALA A 329 15.95 -7.60 -22.43
CA ALA A 329 16.15 -7.42 -23.86
C ALA A 329 16.21 -8.75 -24.63
N LEU A 330 16.88 -9.78 -24.08
CA LEU A 330 16.92 -11.12 -24.68
C LEU A 330 15.52 -11.73 -24.74
N LEU A 331 14.73 -11.59 -23.69
CA LEU A 331 13.37 -12.12 -23.67
C LEU A 331 12.46 -11.43 -24.70
N GLU A 332 12.50 -10.11 -24.83
CA GLU A 332 11.76 -9.40 -25.88
C GLU A 332 12.27 -9.78 -27.28
N LYS A 333 13.58 -9.97 -27.45
CA LYS A 333 14.18 -10.45 -28.70
C LYS A 333 13.70 -11.85 -29.08
N ILE A 334 13.59 -12.77 -28.12
CA ILE A 334 13.02 -14.11 -28.33
C ILE A 334 11.58 -14.01 -28.84
N LYS A 335 10.73 -13.21 -28.18
CA LYS A 335 9.32 -13.02 -28.59
C LYS A 335 9.22 -12.51 -30.03
N LEU A 336 10.03 -11.50 -30.40
CA LEU A 336 10.04 -10.93 -31.75
C LEU A 336 10.55 -11.91 -32.81
N LEU A 337 11.60 -12.67 -32.51
CA LEU A 337 12.17 -13.64 -33.45
C LEU A 337 11.25 -14.84 -33.67
N GLU A 338 10.56 -15.30 -32.61
CA GLU A 338 9.53 -16.34 -32.73
C GLU A 338 8.34 -15.87 -33.58
N ALA A 339 7.86 -14.65 -33.34
CA ALA A 339 6.76 -14.07 -34.11
C ALA A 339 7.11 -13.85 -35.60
N THR A 340 8.39 -13.67 -35.91
CA THR A 340 8.87 -13.51 -37.30
C THR A 340 9.34 -14.83 -37.93
N GLY A 341 9.23 -15.96 -37.22
CA GLY A 341 9.63 -17.28 -37.73
C GLY A 341 11.15 -17.54 -37.77
N ASN A 342 11.97 -16.64 -37.19
CA ASN A 342 13.43 -16.80 -37.17
C ASN A 342 13.88 -17.68 -35.99
N THR A 343 13.66 -19.00 -36.14
CA THR A 343 13.90 -20.00 -35.10
C THR A 343 15.36 -20.13 -34.70
N VAL A 344 16.30 -19.96 -35.64
CA VAL A 344 17.75 -20.07 -35.38
C VAL A 344 18.21 -18.97 -34.42
N LEU A 345 17.87 -17.71 -34.70
CA LEU A 345 18.24 -16.61 -33.83
C LEU A 345 17.45 -16.65 -32.51
N ALA A 346 16.18 -17.07 -32.54
CA ALA A 346 15.40 -17.25 -31.32
C ALA A 346 16.09 -18.26 -30.38
N ASN A 347 16.53 -19.41 -30.91
CA ASN A 347 17.27 -20.41 -30.13
C ASN A 347 18.57 -19.87 -29.56
N LYS A 348 19.36 -19.13 -30.37
CA LYS A 348 20.58 -18.49 -29.88
C LYS A 348 20.30 -17.50 -28.73
N SER A 349 19.22 -16.73 -28.82
CA SER A 349 18.81 -15.82 -27.74
C SER A 349 18.31 -16.56 -26.51
N ARG A 350 17.62 -17.71 -26.66
CA ARG A 350 17.24 -18.60 -25.54
C ARG A 350 18.46 -19.16 -24.82
N GLU A 351 19.45 -19.64 -25.55
CA GLU A 351 20.72 -20.14 -24.98
C GLU A 351 21.45 -19.04 -24.20
N ALA A 352 21.51 -17.82 -24.75
CA ALA A 352 22.09 -16.68 -24.03
C ALA A 352 21.32 -16.34 -22.75
N LEU A 353 19.98 -16.32 -22.81
CA LEU A 353 19.13 -16.01 -21.66
C LEU A 353 19.29 -17.06 -20.55
N LEU A 354 19.24 -18.34 -20.90
CA LEU A 354 19.30 -19.43 -19.92
C LEU A 354 20.72 -19.78 -19.47
N GLY A 355 21.75 -19.45 -20.25
CA GLY A 355 23.14 -19.70 -19.91
C GLY A 355 23.76 -18.55 -19.11
N GLN A 356 23.65 -17.32 -19.59
CA GLN A 356 24.35 -16.15 -19.01
C GLN A 356 23.46 -15.33 -18.07
N GLN A 357 22.15 -15.39 -18.26
CA GLN A 357 21.16 -14.60 -17.53
C GLN A 357 20.16 -15.51 -16.76
N ASN A 358 20.56 -16.73 -16.39
CA ASN A 358 19.67 -17.73 -15.76
C ASN A 358 19.00 -17.23 -14.46
N ARG A 359 19.66 -16.29 -13.76
CA ARG A 359 19.17 -15.70 -12.51
C ARG A 359 18.33 -14.42 -12.71
N SER A 360 18.07 -14.04 -13.96
CA SER A 360 17.27 -12.86 -14.29
C SER A 360 15.77 -13.15 -14.19
N HIS A 361 14.98 -12.13 -13.88
CA HIS A 361 13.53 -12.22 -13.94
C HIS A 361 13.03 -12.73 -15.30
N ALA A 362 13.62 -12.24 -16.39
CA ALA A 362 13.32 -12.65 -17.76
C ALA A 362 13.53 -14.15 -18.02
N ALA A 363 14.60 -14.76 -17.46
CA ALA A 363 14.81 -16.20 -17.56
C ALA A 363 13.72 -16.98 -16.83
N THR A 364 13.24 -16.48 -15.68
CA THR A 364 12.13 -17.11 -14.95
C THR A 364 10.81 -17.01 -15.68
N GLU A 365 10.51 -15.86 -16.28
CA GLU A 365 9.32 -15.68 -17.13
C GLU A 365 9.35 -16.64 -18.32
N PHE A 366 10.51 -16.75 -18.98
CA PHE A 366 10.68 -17.70 -20.09
C PHE A 366 10.44 -19.14 -19.65
N ARG A 367 11.09 -19.60 -18.57
CA ARG A 367 10.92 -20.95 -18.03
C ARG A 367 9.47 -21.23 -17.66
N TRP A 368 8.78 -20.26 -17.05
CA TRP A 368 7.40 -20.44 -16.64
C TRP A 368 6.47 -20.59 -17.85
N ARG A 369 6.64 -19.75 -18.88
CA ARG A 369 5.89 -19.88 -20.14
C ARG A 369 6.11 -21.25 -20.80
N GLN A 370 7.34 -21.75 -20.84
CA GLN A 370 7.64 -23.07 -21.37
C GLN A 370 6.96 -24.18 -20.55
N ALA A 371 7.00 -24.09 -19.22
CA ALA A 371 6.32 -25.04 -18.35
C ALA A 371 4.81 -25.08 -18.60
N GLN A 372 4.18 -23.91 -18.70
CA GLN A 372 2.75 -23.79 -18.99
C GLN A 372 2.38 -24.38 -20.36
N GLN A 373 3.18 -24.12 -21.40
CA GLN A 373 2.98 -24.68 -22.74
C GLN A 373 3.06 -26.22 -22.74
N GLN A 374 4.05 -26.79 -22.05
CA GLN A 374 4.19 -28.25 -21.92
C GLN A 374 3.05 -28.87 -21.11
N ALA A 375 2.57 -28.20 -20.07
CA ALA A 375 1.41 -28.68 -19.31
C ALA A 375 0.13 -28.66 -20.15
N GLN A 376 -0.08 -27.61 -20.94
CA GLN A 376 -1.23 -27.49 -21.85
C GLN A 376 -1.23 -28.56 -22.94
N SER A 377 -0.05 -29.01 -23.40
CA SER A 377 0.08 -30.12 -24.35
C SER A 377 -0.01 -31.51 -23.71
N GLY A 378 -0.22 -31.58 -22.39
CA GLY A 378 -0.29 -32.84 -21.64
C GLY A 378 1.08 -33.43 -21.26
N ASN A 379 2.19 -32.80 -21.62
CA ASN A 379 3.54 -33.25 -21.30
C ASN A 379 3.98 -32.78 -19.90
N LEU A 380 3.33 -33.34 -18.86
CA LEU A 380 3.60 -33.01 -17.46
C LEU A 380 5.06 -33.23 -17.04
N PRO A 381 5.78 -34.29 -17.46
CA PRO A 381 7.20 -34.45 -17.14
C PRO A 381 8.06 -33.27 -17.62
N GLN A 382 7.83 -32.77 -18.84
CA GLN A 382 8.56 -31.60 -19.34
C GLN A 382 8.10 -30.30 -18.67
N ALA A 383 6.82 -30.16 -18.36
CA ALA A 383 6.32 -29.02 -17.60
C ALA A 383 7.02 -28.89 -16.25
N ILE A 384 7.16 -30.00 -15.52
CA ILE A 384 7.91 -30.08 -14.26
C ILE A 384 9.39 -29.73 -14.47
N ALA A 385 10.02 -30.24 -15.53
CA ALA A 385 11.43 -29.98 -15.82
C ALA A 385 11.71 -28.49 -16.10
N TRP A 386 10.80 -27.78 -16.76
CA TRP A 386 10.90 -26.33 -16.98
C TRP A 386 10.62 -25.51 -15.71
N ALA A 387 9.67 -25.94 -14.88
CA ALA A 387 9.23 -25.20 -13.70
C ALA A 387 10.16 -25.36 -12.47
N LYS A 388 10.78 -26.53 -12.28
CA LYS A 388 11.63 -26.81 -11.12
C LYS A 388 12.80 -25.83 -10.95
N PRO A 389 13.59 -25.48 -11.99
CA PRO A 389 14.72 -24.57 -11.83
C PRO A 389 14.34 -23.17 -11.32
N ILE A 390 13.08 -22.74 -11.51
CA ILE A 390 12.63 -21.40 -11.08
C ILE A 390 12.83 -21.21 -9.57
N HIS A 391 12.36 -22.13 -8.73
CA HIS A 391 12.51 -21.98 -7.27
C HIS A 391 13.92 -22.34 -6.76
N GLN A 392 14.71 -23.07 -7.55
CA GLN A 392 16.07 -23.50 -7.20
C GLN A 392 17.08 -22.37 -7.47
N ASP A 393 17.03 -21.82 -8.69
CA ASP A 393 17.97 -20.82 -9.17
C ASP A 393 17.51 -19.39 -8.87
N ASN A 394 16.19 -19.19 -8.77
CA ASN A 394 15.55 -17.88 -8.64
C ASN A 394 14.50 -17.86 -7.52
N PRO A 395 14.87 -18.18 -6.27
CA PRO A 395 13.92 -18.32 -5.17
C PRO A 395 13.13 -17.05 -4.86
N HIS A 396 13.60 -15.87 -5.29
CA HIS A 396 12.92 -14.58 -5.11
C HIS A 396 12.04 -14.15 -6.29
N SER A 397 11.94 -14.96 -7.35
CA SER A 397 11.07 -14.67 -8.49
C SER A 397 9.59 -14.73 -8.09
N GLU A 398 8.78 -13.89 -8.72
CA GLU A 398 7.32 -13.91 -8.55
C GLU A 398 6.67 -15.22 -8.99
N PHE A 399 7.31 -15.92 -9.93
CA PHE A 399 6.85 -17.22 -10.41
C PHE A 399 7.24 -18.36 -9.48
N ALA A 400 8.09 -18.15 -8.48
CA ALA A 400 8.69 -19.27 -7.75
C ALA A 400 7.67 -20.05 -6.89
N ALA A 401 6.75 -19.36 -6.21
CA ALA A 401 5.70 -20.01 -5.45
C ALA A 401 4.68 -20.73 -6.36
N GLU A 402 4.29 -20.05 -7.46
CA GLU A 402 3.35 -20.58 -8.45
C GLU A 402 3.89 -21.82 -9.15
N SER A 403 5.12 -21.74 -9.66
CA SER A 403 5.74 -22.81 -10.41
C SER A 403 5.95 -24.04 -9.53
N LEU A 404 6.33 -23.85 -8.27
CA LEU A 404 6.49 -24.94 -7.30
C LEU A 404 5.14 -25.58 -6.94
N PHE A 405 4.07 -24.80 -6.83
CA PHE A 405 2.73 -25.34 -6.58
C PHE A 405 2.28 -26.23 -7.73
N TRP A 406 2.48 -25.77 -8.96
CA TRP A 406 2.16 -26.54 -10.15
C TRP A 406 3.05 -27.77 -10.33
N VAL A 407 4.35 -27.69 -9.97
CA VAL A 407 5.20 -28.89 -9.86
C VAL A 407 4.53 -29.91 -8.94
N GLY A 408 4.05 -29.51 -7.77
CA GLY A 408 3.36 -30.41 -6.86
C GLY A 408 2.08 -31.02 -7.46
N LYS A 409 1.24 -30.18 -8.08
CA LYS A 409 -0.01 -30.64 -8.74
C LYS A 409 0.27 -31.62 -9.89
N TRP A 410 1.22 -31.30 -10.77
CA TRP A 410 1.60 -32.16 -11.89
C TRP A 410 2.24 -33.46 -11.43
N SER A 411 3.11 -33.43 -10.41
CA SER A 411 3.67 -34.63 -9.81
C SER A 411 2.59 -35.52 -9.20
N GLY A 412 1.60 -34.95 -8.50
CA GLY A 412 0.45 -35.68 -7.98
C GLY A 412 -0.36 -36.38 -9.09
N LYS A 413 -0.60 -35.70 -10.22
CA LYS A 413 -1.27 -36.28 -11.41
C LYS A 413 -0.48 -37.44 -12.03
N LEU A 414 0.85 -37.44 -11.89
CA LEU A 414 1.73 -38.53 -12.32
C LEU A 414 1.88 -39.65 -11.26
N GLY A 415 1.12 -39.61 -10.15
CA GLY A 415 1.21 -40.58 -9.06
C GLY A 415 2.40 -40.38 -8.11
N ARG A 416 3.16 -39.29 -8.26
CA ARG A 416 4.35 -38.98 -7.44
C ARG A 416 3.98 -38.20 -6.18
N GLN A 417 3.23 -38.83 -5.30
CA GLN A 417 2.64 -38.18 -4.12
C GLN A 417 3.68 -37.59 -3.15
N GLN A 418 4.82 -38.26 -2.98
CA GLN A 418 5.90 -37.76 -2.13
C GLN A 418 6.50 -36.46 -2.67
N GLU A 419 6.75 -36.39 -3.98
CA GLU A 419 7.25 -35.18 -4.65
C GLU A 419 6.23 -34.03 -4.55
N ALA A 420 4.93 -34.34 -4.68
CA ALA A 420 3.87 -33.36 -4.49
C ALA A 420 3.87 -32.77 -3.06
N LYS A 421 3.93 -33.65 -2.06
CA LYS A 421 3.97 -33.26 -0.64
C LYS A 421 5.20 -32.39 -0.32
N GLU A 422 6.37 -32.76 -0.83
CA GLU A 422 7.61 -32.00 -0.64
C GLU A 422 7.52 -30.60 -1.26
N ALA A 423 6.92 -30.47 -2.44
CA ALA A 423 6.69 -29.18 -3.08
C ALA A 423 5.79 -28.29 -2.20
N TYR A 424 4.65 -28.81 -1.72
CA TYR A 424 3.73 -28.06 -0.85
C TYR A 424 4.38 -27.65 0.47
N GLN A 425 5.14 -28.55 1.11
CA GLN A 425 5.88 -28.24 2.33
C GLN A 425 6.97 -27.20 2.09
N LEU A 426 7.63 -27.22 0.93
CA LEU A 426 8.62 -26.21 0.58
C LEU A 426 7.98 -24.84 0.34
N ILE A 427 6.73 -24.78 -0.16
CA ILE A 427 5.99 -23.53 -0.32
C ILE A 427 5.67 -22.89 1.02
N LEU A 428 5.12 -23.65 1.99
CA LEU A 428 4.85 -23.15 3.33
C LEU A 428 6.11 -22.59 4.02
N ARG A 429 7.23 -23.19 3.69
CA ARG A 429 8.55 -22.91 4.24
C ARG A 429 9.19 -21.65 3.64
N ARG A 430 9.25 -21.58 2.31
CA ARG A 430 9.91 -20.47 1.62
C ARG A 430 8.98 -19.30 1.33
N TYR A 431 7.73 -19.55 0.96
CA TYR A 431 6.76 -18.56 0.48
C TYR A 431 5.51 -18.46 1.38
N PRO A 432 5.66 -18.37 2.72
CA PRO A 432 4.56 -18.51 3.68
C PRO A 432 3.45 -17.47 3.53
N GLU A 433 3.65 -16.38 2.81
CA GLU A 433 2.68 -15.32 2.56
C GLU A 433 1.90 -15.48 1.24
N SER A 434 2.28 -16.42 0.39
CA SER A 434 1.71 -16.54 -0.96
C SER A 434 0.31 -17.17 -0.95
N TYR A 435 -0.50 -16.86 -1.97
CA TYR A 435 -1.72 -17.62 -2.28
C TYR A 435 -1.46 -19.14 -2.32
N TYR A 436 -0.33 -19.52 -2.90
CA TYR A 436 0.07 -20.92 -3.04
C TYR A 436 0.44 -21.57 -1.71
N ALA A 437 0.87 -20.81 -0.69
CA ALA A 437 1.04 -21.34 0.65
C ALA A 437 -0.30 -21.74 1.27
N TRP A 438 -1.35 -20.93 1.12
CA TRP A 438 -2.68 -21.32 1.55
C TRP A 438 -3.17 -22.59 0.85
N ARG A 439 -3.08 -22.64 -0.49
CA ARG A 439 -3.47 -23.84 -1.24
C ARG A 439 -2.66 -25.06 -0.81
N SER A 440 -1.35 -24.89 -0.57
CA SER A 440 -0.48 -25.96 -0.08
C SER A 440 -0.86 -26.42 1.33
N ALA A 441 -1.21 -25.51 2.23
CA ALA A 441 -1.69 -25.84 3.57
C ALA A 441 -2.98 -26.67 3.53
N ASP A 442 -3.94 -26.28 2.70
CA ASP A 442 -5.18 -27.05 2.47
C ASP A 442 -4.88 -28.45 1.91
N LEU A 443 -4.06 -28.55 0.86
CA LEU A 443 -3.68 -29.83 0.26
C LEU A 443 -2.86 -30.73 1.19
N LEU A 444 -2.17 -30.17 2.17
CA LEU A 444 -1.48 -30.89 3.24
C LEU A 444 -2.41 -31.28 4.41
N GLY A 445 -3.69 -30.92 4.35
CA GLY A 445 -4.70 -31.27 5.36
C GLY A 445 -4.71 -30.36 6.59
N LEU A 446 -4.10 -29.17 6.53
CA LEU A 446 -4.22 -28.20 7.62
C LEU A 446 -5.63 -27.59 7.63
N ARG A 447 -6.16 -27.33 8.83
CA ARG A 447 -7.49 -26.73 9.02
C ARG A 447 -7.46 -25.21 8.74
N VAL A 448 -7.18 -24.84 7.50
CA VAL A 448 -7.04 -23.45 7.02
C VAL A 448 -8.19 -23.00 6.12
N GLY A 449 -9.22 -23.84 5.96
CA GLY A 449 -10.32 -23.61 5.03
C GLY A 449 -9.92 -23.89 3.59
N SER A 450 -10.74 -24.68 2.90
CA SER A 450 -10.71 -24.93 1.47
C SER A 450 -11.73 -24.04 0.76
N PHE A 451 -11.80 -24.09 -0.58
CA PHE A 451 -12.83 -23.37 -1.33
C PHE A 451 -14.27 -23.72 -0.94
N THR A 452 -14.52 -24.87 -0.31
CA THR A 452 -15.86 -25.30 0.10
C THR A 452 -16.09 -25.22 1.60
N THR A 453 -15.05 -24.97 2.41
CA THR A 453 -15.14 -24.97 3.88
C THR A 453 -14.75 -23.65 4.53
N VAL A 454 -14.07 -22.76 3.80
CA VAL A 454 -13.63 -21.46 4.33
C VAL A 454 -14.80 -20.60 4.81
N ARG A 455 -15.95 -20.61 4.11
CA ARG A 455 -17.15 -19.88 4.51
C ARG A 455 -17.58 -20.18 5.95
N SER A 456 -17.65 -21.47 6.29
CA SER A 456 -18.13 -21.96 7.59
C SER A 456 -17.05 -22.04 8.67
N LEU A 457 -15.79 -21.77 8.33
CA LEU A 457 -14.71 -21.79 9.31
C LEU A 457 -14.77 -20.51 10.14
N THR A 458 -14.93 -20.65 11.46
CA THR A 458 -14.85 -19.54 12.42
C THR A 458 -13.50 -19.59 13.13
N PRO A 459 -12.48 -18.85 12.67
CA PRO A 459 -11.17 -18.85 13.31
C PRO A 459 -11.20 -18.02 14.59
N THR A 460 -10.47 -18.47 15.62
CA THR A 460 -10.10 -17.59 16.74
C THR A 460 -9.22 -16.45 16.20
N ILE A 461 -9.53 -15.21 16.55
CA ILE A 461 -8.77 -14.02 16.17
C ILE A 461 -8.11 -13.46 17.44
N ASN A 462 -6.79 -13.41 17.46
CA ASN A 462 -6.01 -12.75 18.51
C ASN A 462 -5.72 -11.31 18.11
N HIS A 463 -6.06 -10.37 18.99
CA HIS A 463 -5.82 -8.96 18.72
C HIS A 463 -4.37 -8.59 19.03
N LEU A 464 -3.79 -7.74 18.20
CA LEU A 464 -2.51 -7.11 18.52
C LEU A 464 -2.65 -6.22 19.75
N GLU A 465 -1.85 -6.49 20.77
CA GLU A 465 -1.80 -5.66 21.98
C GLU A 465 -0.86 -4.44 21.83
N HIS A 466 -0.04 -4.42 20.79
CA HIS A 466 0.88 -3.31 20.51
C HIS A 466 0.80 -2.83 19.05
N ARG A 467 1.26 -1.60 18.82
CA ARG A 467 1.42 -1.03 17.49
C ARG A 467 2.80 -1.39 16.92
N PRO A 468 2.95 -1.56 15.59
CA PRO A 468 4.26 -1.68 14.96
C PRO A 468 5.11 -0.44 15.22
N SER A 469 6.38 -0.61 15.59
CA SER A 469 7.25 0.52 15.95
C SER A 469 7.74 1.31 14.73
N LEU A 470 7.80 2.65 14.85
CA LEU A 470 8.41 3.51 13.83
C LEU A 470 9.93 3.28 13.74
N ARG A 471 10.49 3.37 12.53
CA ARG A 471 11.93 3.16 12.26
C ARG A 471 12.71 4.45 12.03
N ALA A 472 12.01 5.55 11.77
CA ALA A 472 12.52 6.90 11.60
C ALA A 472 11.71 7.89 12.45
N GLY A 473 12.08 9.16 12.40
CA GLY A 473 11.45 10.24 13.18
C GLY A 473 12.05 10.41 14.58
N SER A 474 11.84 11.61 15.13
CA SER A 474 12.30 12.02 16.45
C SER A 474 11.65 11.20 17.58
N PRO A 475 12.24 11.18 18.79
CA PRO A 475 11.63 10.54 19.95
C PRO A 475 10.19 11.01 20.20
N LEU A 476 9.88 12.28 19.90
CA LEU A 476 8.53 12.84 20.04
C LEU A 476 7.54 12.24 19.03
N VAL A 477 7.91 12.11 17.74
CA VAL A 477 7.05 11.45 16.73
C VAL A 477 6.74 10.02 17.15
N ARG A 478 7.77 9.28 17.60
CA ARG A 478 7.64 7.88 18.03
C ARG A 478 6.71 7.75 19.22
N GLU A 479 6.86 8.62 20.22
CA GLU A 479 6.03 8.59 21.43
C GLU A 479 4.58 8.98 21.12
N LEU A 480 4.34 10.02 20.32
CA LEU A 480 2.99 10.40 19.90
C LEU A 480 2.28 9.26 19.17
N TYR A 481 2.95 8.64 18.19
CA TYR A 481 2.40 7.50 17.45
C TYR A 481 2.16 6.29 18.36
N PHE A 482 3.09 6.00 19.28
CA PHE A 482 2.97 4.91 20.25
C PHE A 482 1.75 5.09 21.16
N LEU A 483 1.44 6.33 21.54
CA LEU A 483 0.26 6.70 22.33
C LEU A 483 -1.04 6.80 21.52
N GLY A 484 -1.01 6.53 20.20
CA GLY A 484 -2.18 6.67 19.33
C GLY A 484 -2.57 8.12 19.03
N GLN A 485 -1.65 9.08 19.20
CA GLN A 485 -1.84 10.48 18.83
C GLN A 485 -1.49 10.73 17.37
N ASP A 486 -2.19 10.00 16.50
CA ASP A 486 -1.85 9.86 15.08
C ASP A 486 -1.83 11.18 14.31
N ARG A 487 -2.76 12.10 14.61
CA ARG A 487 -2.81 13.41 13.93
C ARG A 487 -1.63 14.30 14.30
N ASP A 488 -1.26 14.34 15.58
CA ASP A 488 -0.11 15.13 16.06
C ASP A 488 1.21 14.49 15.57
N ALA A 489 1.31 13.16 15.56
CA ALA A 489 2.43 12.43 14.97
C ALA A 489 2.56 12.70 13.46
N TRP A 490 1.45 12.71 12.72
CA TRP A 490 1.41 13.00 11.28
C TRP A 490 1.80 14.45 10.96
N ALA A 491 1.33 15.41 11.75
CA ALA A 491 1.67 16.82 11.58
C ALA A 491 3.18 17.05 11.79
N LEU A 492 3.77 16.40 12.80
CA LEU A 492 5.21 16.49 13.06
C LEU A 492 6.03 15.73 11.99
N TRP A 493 5.58 14.54 11.60
CA TRP A 493 6.24 13.73 10.57
C TRP A 493 6.34 14.46 9.22
N GLN A 494 5.31 15.20 8.81
CA GLN A 494 5.36 16.00 7.57
C GLN A 494 6.45 17.08 7.57
N VAL A 495 6.88 17.55 8.75
CA VAL A 495 7.98 18.50 8.87
C VAL A 495 9.34 17.79 8.93
N GLU A 496 9.41 16.66 9.63
CA GLU A 496 10.64 15.86 9.74
C GLU A 496 10.98 15.08 8.46
N PHE A 497 9.97 14.73 7.65
CA PHE A 497 10.12 13.93 6.44
C PHE A 497 10.55 14.79 5.24
N THR A 498 11.84 15.06 5.15
CA THR A 498 12.40 15.97 4.14
C THR A 498 12.76 15.29 2.81
N GLN A 499 13.02 13.97 2.81
CA GLN A 499 13.47 13.21 1.63
C GLN A 499 12.31 12.55 0.86
N VAL A 500 11.20 13.26 0.67
CA VAL A 500 9.95 12.69 0.12
C VAL A 500 10.14 12.03 -1.26
N ARG A 501 11.06 12.54 -2.09
CA ARG A 501 11.32 12.00 -3.44
C ARG A 501 12.22 10.75 -3.45
N SER A 502 12.96 10.50 -2.38
CA SER A 502 13.98 9.45 -2.31
C SER A 502 14.23 9.00 -0.86
N PRO A 503 13.22 8.52 -0.13
CA PRO A 503 13.35 8.15 1.27
C PRO A 503 14.17 6.87 1.42
N SER A 504 14.83 6.78 2.57
CA SER A 504 15.35 5.52 3.08
C SER A 504 14.21 4.50 3.32
N VAL A 505 14.60 3.23 3.49
CA VAL A 505 13.67 2.15 3.87
C VAL A 505 12.96 2.48 5.20
N ALA A 506 13.68 3.06 6.16
CA ALA A 506 13.15 3.42 7.47
C ALA A 506 12.13 4.57 7.40
N GLU A 507 12.40 5.60 6.60
CA GLU A 507 11.48 6.73 6.40
C GLU A 507 10.22 6.30 5.67
N GLN A 508 10.33 5.53 4.57
CA GLN A 508 9.14 5.05 3.85
C GLN A 508 8.26 4.13 4.71
N TYR A 509 8.87 3.24 5.50
CA TYR A 509 8.12 2.40 6.45
C TYR A 509 7.41 3.24 7.51
N THR A 510 8.08 4.27 8.03
CA THR A 510 7.53 5.19 9.03
C THR A 510 6.39 6.02 8.47
N ASP A 511 6.54 6.56 7.25
CA ASP A 511 5.48 7.28 6.54
C ASP A 511 4.24 6.40 6.36
N GLY A 512 4.44 5.15 5.96
CA GLY A 512 3.38 4.16 5.85
C GLY A 512 2.62 3.95 7.16
N LEU A 513 3.33 3.75 8.27
CA LEU A 513 2.71 3.56 9.59
C LEU A 513 1.94 4.78 10.09
N VAL A 514 2.50 5.98 9.95
CA VAL A 514 1.85 7.20 10.44
C VAL A 514 0.58 7.48 9.60
N ARG A 515 0.60 7.22 8.29
CA ARG A 515 -0.59 7.27 7.42
C ARG A 515 -1.66 6.26 7.82
N LEU A 516 -1.27 5.02 8.11
CA LEU A 516 -2.21 4.03 8.65
C LEU A 516 -2.87 4.52 9.93
N GLY A 517 -2.11 5.20 10.80
CA GLY A 517 -2.63 5.79 12.04
C GLY A 517 -3.73 6.82 11.83
N ILE A 518 -3.60 7.70 10.82
CA ILE A 518 -4.63 8.71 10.52
C ILE A 518 -5.79 8.18 9.65
N GLY A 519 -5.78 6.89 9.29
CA GLY A 519 -6.80 6.27 8.44
C GLY A 519 -6.56 6.43 6.94
N ASP A 520 -5.39 6.94 6.52
CA ASP A 520 -4.95 6.95 5.12
C ASP A 520 -4.39 5.58 4.74
N HIS A 521 -5.28 4.59 4.72
CA HIS A 521 -4.91 3.20 4.56
C HIS A 521 -4.38 2.87 3.17
N LEU A 522 -4.87 3.57 2.14
CA LEU A 522 -4.46 3.35 0.76
C LEU A 522 -2.98 3.66 0.56
N ASP A 523 -2.57 4.89 0.87
CA ASP A 523 -1.19 5.30 0.73
C ASP A 523 -0.30 4.64 1.79
N GLY A 524 -0.81 4.46 3.03
CA GLY A 524 -0.07 3.78 4.10
C GLY A 524 0.35 2.36 3.72
N LEU A 525 -0.59 1.56 3.21
CA LEU A 525 -0.32 0.20 2.74
C LEU A 525 0.55 0.19 1.48
N PHE A 526 0.36 1.15 0.60
CA PHE A 526 1.21 1.31 -0.57
C PHE A 526 2.67 1.53 -0.14
N MET A 527 2.94 2.48 0.76
CA MET A 527 4.28 2.78 1.23
C MET A 527 4.98 1.56 1.83
N ILE A 528 4.27 0.77 2.64
CA ILE A 528 4.86 -0.43 3.25
C ILE A 528 5.09 -1.52 2.20
N SER A 529 4.10 -1.81 1.35
CA SER A 529 4.20 -2.88 0.35
C SER A 529 5.26 -2.62 -0.71
N PHE A 530 5.45 -1.34 -1.10
CA PHE A 530 6.38 -0.94 -2.15
C PHE A 530 7.85 -1.03 -1.72
N LEU A 531 8.15 -1.22 -0.43
CA LEU A 531 9.51 -1.56 0.04
C LEU A 531 10.05 -2.85 -0.61
N ALA A 532 9.18 -3.75 -1.06
CA ALA A 532 9.59 -4.95 -1.80
C ALA A 532 10.19 -4.65 -3.18
N LYS A 533 10.06 -3.41 -3.67
CA LYS A 533 10.56 -2.96 -4.98
C LYS A 533 11.90 -2.23 -4.91
N ARG A 534 12.61 -2.28 -3.78
CA ARG A 534 13.95 -1.70 -3.68
C ARG A 534 14.93 -2.41 -4.62
N GLU A 535 15.71 -1.62 -5.35
CA GLU A 535 16.62 -2.14 -6.37
C GLU A 535 18.07 -2.17 -5.90
N SER A 536 18.49 -1.21 -5.05
CA SER A 536 19.88 -1.19 -4.59
C SER A 536 20.14 -2.36 -3.62
N PRO A 537 21.30 -3.04 -3.71
CA PRO A 537 21.63 -4.14 -2.80
C PRO A 537 21.64 -3.74 -1.32
N SER A 538 21.89 -2.46 -1.00
CA SER A 538 21.85 -1.95 0.37
C SER A 538 20.42 -1.89 0.89
N GLU A 539 19.51 -1.27 0.12
CA GLU A 539 18.11 -1.13 0.52
C GLU A 539 17.38 -2.47 0.51
N GLN A 540 17.72 -3.37 -0.43
CA GLN A 540 17.19 -4.74 -0.43
C GLN A 540 17.53 -5.48 0.87
N ARG A 541 18.78 -5.34 1.37
CA ARG A 541 19.18 -5.92 2.67
C ARG A 541 18.40 -5.30 3.82
N GLN A 542 18.29 -3.97 3.87
CA GLN A 542 17.51 -3.27 4.89
C GLN A 542 16.04 -3.70 4.90
N PHE A 543 15.42 -3.81 3.72
CA PHE A 543 14.07 -4.31 3.56
C PHE A 543 13.95 -5.77 4.01
N GLN A 544 14.90 -6.64 3.64
CA GLN A 544 14.90 -8.04 4.09
C GLN A 544 14.97 -8.14 5.62
N ASP A 545 15.78 -7.30 6.27
CA ASP A 545 15.86 -7.27 7.74
C ASP A 545 14.57 -6.76 8.39
N LEU A 546 13.94 -5.74 7.80
CA LEU A 546 12.63 -5.27 8.24
C LEU A 546 11.53 -6.34 8.06
N ARG A 547 11.52 -7.04 6.92
CA ARG A 547 10.53 -8.08 6.58
C ARG A 547 10.59 -9.31 7.50
N LYS A 548 11.74 -9.56 8.14
CA LYS A 548 11.88 -10.62 9.18
C LYS A 548 11.10 -10.30 10.45
N GLN A 549 10.80 -9.02 10.70
CA GLN A 549 10.10 -8.57 11.90
C GLN A 549 8.60 -8.78 11.75
N LEU A 550 7.93 -9.28 12.82
CA LEU A 550 6.47 -9.45 12.82
C LEU A 550 5.73 -8.12 12.63
N ASP A 551 6.25 -7.04 13.21
CA ASP A 551 5.74 -5.67 13.06
C ASP A 551 5.48 -5.29 11.59
N TYR A 552 6.39 -5.66 10.68
CA TYR A 552 6.23 -5.38 9.25
C TYR A 552 4.97 -6.04 8.68
N TRP A 553 4.70 -7.29 9.06
CA TRP A 553 3.55 -8.04 8.56
C TRP A 553 2.24 -7.54 9.14
N PHE A 554 2.23 -7.16 10.42
CA PHE A 554 1.07 -6.53 11.04
C PHE A 554 0.79 -5.13 10.49
N ALA A 555 1.83 -4.37 10.17
CA ALA A 555 1.72 -3.10 9.45
C ALA A 555 1.15 -3.30 8.04
N LEU A 556 1.60 -4.34 7.33
CA LEU A 556 1.13 -4.63 5.98
C LEU A 556 -0.29 -5.21 5.97
N TYR A 557 -0.71 -5.94 7.00
CA TYR A 557 -2.05 -6.53 7.14
C TYR A 557 -2.75 -5.96 8.39
N PRO A 558 -3.10 -4.65 8.41
CA PRO A 558 -3.82 -4.05 9.51
C PRO A 558 -5.24 -4.57 9.54
N PHE A 559 -5.88 -4.49 10.71
CA PHE A 559 -7.23 -5.01 10.91
C PHE A 559 -8.18 -3.90 11.41
N PRO A 560 -8.41 -2.82 10.63
CA PRO A 560 -9.37 -1.79 11.01
C PRO A 560 -10.80 -2.32 10.87
N PHE A 561 -11.76 -1.67 11.52
CA PHE A 561 -13.20 -1.98 11.43
C PHE A 561 -13.58 -3.40 11.92
N LEU A 562 -12.77 -4.02 12.76
CA LEU A 562 -12.98 -5.40 13.22
C LEU A 562 -14.37 -5.64 13.80
N GLU A 563 -14.85 -4.78 14.70
CA GLU A 563 -16.15 -4.94 15.37
C GLU A 563 -17.30 -5.01 14.36
N ILE A 564 -17.36 -4.08 13.40
CA ILE A 564 -18.41 -4.10 12.37
C ILE A 564 -18.25 -5.28 11.41
N ILE A 565 -17.02 -5.69 11.10
CA ILE A 565 -16.75 -6.86 10.25
C ILE A 565 -17.24 -8.13 10.95
N GLU A 566 -16.90 -8.34 12.22
CA GLU A 566 -17.32 -9.51 12.99
C GLU A 566 -18.85 -9.56 13.13
N GLN A 567 -19.49 -8.45 13.49
CA GLN A 567 -20.93 -8.35 13.61
C GLN A 567 -21.65 -8.79 12.33
N TRP A 568 -21.27 -8.22 11.18
CA TRP A 568 -21.94 -8.51 9.91
C TRP A 568 -21.54 -9.87 9.33
N ALA A 569 -20.30 -10.32 9.53
CA ALA A 569 -19.87 -11.65 9.14
C ALA A 569 -20.64 -12.73 9.93
N GLU A 570 -20.80 -12.58 11.24
CA GLU A 570 -21.56 -13.49 12.09
C GLU A 570 -23.03 -13.57 11.64
N LYS A 571 -23.69 -12.41 11.44
CA LYS A 571 -25.08 -12.34 10.97
C LYS A 571 -25.31 -13.04 9.63
N ARG A 572 -24.26 -13.18 8.79
CA ARG A 572 -24.32 -13.80 7.46
C ARG A 572 -23.67 -15.20 7.40
N GLN A 573 -23.19 -15.73 8.52
CA GLN A 573 -22.43 -16.97 8.59
C GLN A 573 -21.26 -16.98 7.58
N LEU A 574 -20.50 -15.89 7.60
CA LEU A 574 -19.30 -15.69 6.80
C LEU A 574 -18.07 -15.73 7.69
N ASN A 575 -16.94 -16.13 7.11
CA ASN A 575 -15.66 -16.05 7.78
C ASN A 575 -15.21 -14.58 7.87
N PRO A 576 -15.00 -14.01 9.08
CA PRO A 576 -14.63 -12.60 9.25
C PRO A 576 -13.29 -12.26 8.60
N LEU A 577 -12.33 -13.19 8.54
CA LEU A 577 -11.06 -12.97 7.85
C LEU A 577 -11.22 -12.96 6.33
N LEU A 578 -12.18 -13.72 5.78
CA LEU A 578 -12.50 -13.66 4.35
C LEU A 578 -13.17 -12.33 3.98
N VAL A 579 -14.08 -11.84 4.83
CA VAL A 579 -14.69 -10.51 4.65
C VAL A 579 -13.62 -9.41 4.71
N THR A 580 -12.71 -9.49 5.70
CA THR A 580 -11.57 -8.56 5.82
C THR A 580 -10.67 -8.60 4.60
N ALA A 581 -10.38 -9.80 4.09
CA ALA A 581 -9.55 -9.99 2.90
C ALA A 581 -10.17 -9.40 1.63
N LEU A 582 -11.50 -9.49 1.50
CA LEU A 582 -12.24 -8.86 0.42
C LEU A 582 -12.22 -7.34 0.56
N ILE A 583 -12.55 -6.78 1.73
CA ILE A 583 -12.47 -5.33 2.00
C ILE A 583 -11.08 -4.79 1.67
N ARG A 584 -10.03 -5.49 2.11
CA ARG A 584 -8.66 -5.14 1.79
C ARG A 584 -8.47 -5.06 0.28
N GLN A 585 -8.95 -6.06 -0.48
CA GLN A 585 -8.80 -6.07 -1.93
C GLN A 585 -9.56 -4.92 -2.61
N GLU A 586 -10.78 -4.65 -2.16
CA GLU A 586 -11.69 -3.68 -2.77
C GLU A 586 -11.31 -2.22 -2.51
N SER A 587 -10.97 -1.87 -1.27
CA SER A 587 -10.82 -0.47 -0.86
C SER A 587 -9.52 -0.15 -0.17
N ARG A 588 -8.72 -1.18 0.18
CA ARG A 588 -7.63 -1.05 1.14
C ARG A 588 -8.08 -0.35 2.43
N PHE A 589 -9.33 -0.59 2.86
CA PHE A 589 -9.96 -0.01 4.05
C PHE A 589 -10.29 1.48 3.96
N MET A 590 -10.34 2.08 2.77
CA MET A 590 -10.79 3.47 2.61
C MET A 590 -12.32 3.56 2.52
N PRO A 591 -13.02 4.16 3.50
CA PRO A 591 -14.48 4.19 3.50
C PRO A 591 -15.08 5.18 2.47
N SER A 592 -14.31 6.17 2.04
CA SER A 592 -14.74 7.22 1.10
C SER A 592 -14.27 6.97 -0.34
N ILE A 593 -13.60 5.86 -0.63
CA ILE A 593 -13.06 5.60 -1.97
C ILE A 593 -14.18 5.30 -2.97
N GLU A 594 -14.05 5.87 -4.17
CA GLU A 594 -14.95 5.66 -5.30
C GLU A 594 -14.13 5.23 -6.52
N SER A 595 -14.55 4.14 -7.19
CA SER A 595 -13.92 3.70 -8.43
C SER A 595 -14.38 4.56 -9.62
N VAL A 596 -13.65 4.49 -10.74
CA VAL A 596 -14.06 5.19 -11.98
C VAL A 596 -15.42 4.68 -12.50
N ALA A 597 -15.79 3.44 -12.19
CA ALA A 597 -17.10 2.88 -12.53
C ALA A 597 -18.22 3.31 -11.56
N GLY A 598 -17.89 3.96 -10.44
CA GLY A 598 -18.84 4.44 -9.43
C GLY A 598 -19.06 3.49 -8.25
N ALA A 599 -18.26 2.44 -8.09
CA ALA A 599 -18.30 1.56 -6.93
C ALA A 599 -17.81 2.31 -5.67
N ARG A 600 -18.43 2.12 -4.50
CA ARG A 600 -18.19 2.96 -3.31
C ARG A 600 -17.91 2.19 -2.04
N GLY A 601 -17.02 2.77 -1.21
CA GLY A 601 -16.77 2.36 0.17
C GLY A 601 -15.97 1.08 0.34
N LEU A 602 -16.00 0.52 1.56
CA LEU A 602 -15.11 -0.55 2.03
C LEU A 602 -15.14 -1.83 1.17
N MET A 603 -16.31 -2.25 0.73
CA MET A 603 -16.55 -3.45 -0.09
C MET A 603 -16.92 -3.10 -1.53
N GLN A 604 -16.66 -1.86 -1.97
CA GLN A 604 -16.88 -1.36 -3.34
C GLN A 604 -18.25 -1.75 -3.91
N VAL A 605 -19.31 -1.44 -3.16
CA VAL A 605 -20.68 -1.74 -3.59
C VAL A 605 -21.09 -0.73 -4.67
N MET A 606 -21.59 -1.23 -5.80
CA MET A 606 -22.19 -0.38 -6.85
C MET A 606 -23.50 0.25 -6.35
N PRO A 607 -23.83 1.51 -6.73
CA PRO A 607 -25.09 2.17 -6.33
C PRO A 607 -26.33 1.32 -6.58
N ASP A 608 -26.50 0.80 -7.81
CA ASP A 608 -27.66 -0.01 -8.20
C ASP A 608 -27.74 -1.33 -7.41
N THR A 609 -26.59 -1.98 -7.17
CA THR A 609 -26.50 -3.17 -6.33
C THR A 609 -26.89 -2.84 -4.89
N GLY A 610 -26.41 -1.73 -4.35
CA GLY A 610 -26.78 -1.25 -3.02
C GLY A 610 -28.27 -1.01 -2.87
N GLU A 611 -28.91 -0.37 -3.87
CA GLU A 611 -30.35 -0.11 -3.87
C GLU A 611 -31.17 -1.40 -3.94
N TRP A 612 -30.77 -2.31 -4.83
CA TRP A 612 -31.38 -3.62 -4.93
C TRP A 612 -31.33 -4.38 -3.59
N ILE A 613 -30.17 -4.42 -2.93
CA ILE A 613 -30.00 -5.09 -1.63
C ILE A 613 -30.80 -4.39 -0.55
N ALA A 614 -30.73 -3.06 -0.47
CA ALA A 614 -31.44 -2.26 0.53
C ALA A 614 -32.95 -2.53 0.48
N ASN A 615 -33.52 -2.65 -0.73
CA ASN A 615 -34.91 -3.06 -0.92
C ASN A 615 -35.19 -4.50 -0.42
N LYS A 616 -34.24 -5.43 -0.60
CA LYS A 616 -34.39 -6.82 -0.10
C LYS A 616 -34.37 -6.93 1.42
N ILE A 617 -33.61 -6.06 2.10
CA ILE A 617 -33.47 -6.09 3.57
C ILE A 617 -34.24 -4.98 4.29
N ASN A 618 -35.03 -4.18 3.55
CA ASN A 618 -35.75 -3.02 4.07
C ASN A 618 -34.85 -1.96 4.76
N LEU A 619 -33.62 -1.79 4.29
CA LEU A 619 -32.68 -0.78 4.81
C LEU A 619 -33.00 0.59 4.20
N LYS A 620 -33.37 1.57 5.05
CA LYS A 620 -33.71 2.93 4.62
C LYS A 620 -32.58 3.91 4.96
N ASN A 621 -32.45 4.98 4.17
CA ASN A 621 -31.53 6.11 4.42
C ASN A 621 -30.05 5.72 4.58
N TYR A 622 -29.59 4.72 3.81
CA TYR A 622 -28.20 4.27 3.89
C TYR A 622 -27.24 5.16 3.09
N LYS A 623 -25.96 5.14 3.45
CA LYS A 623 -24.87 5.76 2.67
C LYS A 623 -23.77 4.74 2.39
N LEU A 624 -23.42 4.55 1.12
CA LEU A 624 -22.35 3.61 0.73
C LEU A 624 -20.96 3.99 1.26
N THR A 625 -20.74 5.25 1.64
CA THR A 625 -19.49 5.72 2.26
C THR A 625 -19.50 5.60 3.79
N ASN A 626 -20.62 5.22 4.41
CA ASN A 626 -20.66 4.88 5.82
C ASN A 626 -20.15 3.43 6.00
N PRO A 627 -19.12 3.18 6.83
CA PRO A 627 -18.54 1.85 7.02
C PRO A 627 -19.55 0.76 7.36
N ASP A 628 -20.42 1.00 8.34
CA ASP A 628 -21.38 0.01 8.84
C ASP A 628 -22.39 -0.39 7.75
N ASN A 629 -22.98 0.61 7.07
CA ASN A 629 -23.92 0.38 5.97
C ASN A 629 -23.25 -0.38 4.81
N ASN A 630 -22.01 -0.02 4.48
CA ASN A 630 -21.28 -0.64 3.38
C ASN A 630 -20.94 -2.11 3.68
N VAL A 631 -20.50 -2.40 4.90
CA VAL A 631 -20.23 -3.78 5.32
C VAL A 631 -21.53 -4.59 5.42
N GLU A 632 -22.65 -4.02 5.89
CA GLU A 632 -23.96 -4.69 5.87
C GLU A 632 -24.36 -5.12 4.45
N LEU A 633 -24.29 -4.19 3.49
CA LEU A 633 -24.69 -4.43 2.10
C LEU A 633 -23.71 -5.38 1.39
N GLY A 634 -22.40 -5.16 1.55
CA GLY A 634 -21.38 -5.98 0.92
C GLY A 634 -21.35 -7.42 1.44
N THR A 635 -21.51 -7.63 2.75
CA THR A 635 -21.60 -8.99 3.31
C THR A 635 -22.90 -9.69 2.91
N TRP A 636 -24.01 -8.96 2.74
CA TRP A 636 -25.23 -9.52 2.15
C TRP A 636 -24.95 -10.03 0.73
N TYR A 637 -24.26 -9.22 -0.10
CA TYR A 637 -23.96 -9.60 -1.48
C TYR A 637 -23.01 -10.80 -1.55
N LEU A 638 -22.00 -10.84 -0.68
CA LEU A 638 -21.09 -11.98 -0.59
C LEU A 638 -21.82 -13.26 -0.15
N ASP A 639 -22.76 -13.17 0.80
CA ASP A 639 -23.61 -14.30 1.18
C ASP A 639 -24.50 -14.76 0.01
N TYR A 640 -25.12 -13.81 -0.70
CA TYR A 640 -25.89 -14.10 -1.91
C TYR A 640 -25.07 -14.88 -2.94
N THR A 641 -23.87 -14.43 -3.30
CA THR A 641 -23.04 -15.15 -4.28
C THR A 641 -22.57 -16.51 -3.76
N HIS A 642 -22.36 -16.70 -2.45
CA HIS A 642 -22.09 -18.03 -1.91
C HIS A 642 -23.29 -18.98 -2.04
N ARG A 643 -24.51 -18.48 -1.82
CA ARG A 643 -25.73 -19.30 -1.94
C ARG A 643 -25.96 -19.79 -3.37
N GLU A 644 -25.63 -18.99 -4.38
CA GLU A 644 -25.70 -19.39 -5.80
C GLU A 644 -24.80 -20.59 -6.15
N TYR A 645 -23.73 -20.84 -5.38
CA TYR A 645 -22.75 -21.89 -5.67
C TYR A 645 -22.56 -22.89 -4.54
N ASN A 646 -23.62 -23.20 -3.78
CA ASN A 646 -23.58 -24.18 -2.68
C ASN A 646 -22.40 -23.95 -1.71
N ASN A 647 -22.16 -22.68 -1.35
CA ASN A 647 -21.06 -22.24 -0.48
C ASN A 647 -19.64 -22.39 -1.06
N HIS A 648 -19.48 -22.56 -2.37
CA HIS A 648 -18.18 -22.61 -3.01
C HIS A 648 -17.54 -21.20 -3.10
N SER A 649 -16.69 -20.86 -2.14
CA SER A 649 -16.10 -19.53 -1.97
C SER A 649 -15.26 -19.04 -3.15
N LEU A 650 -14.62 -19.92 -3.92
CA LEU A 650 -13.96 -19.50 -5.18
C LEU A 650 -14.95 -18.83 -6.14
N LEU A 651 -16.10 -19.47 -6.38
CA LEU A 651 -17.09 -18.99 -7.33
C LEU A 651 -17.82 -17.77 -6.78
N ALA A 652 -18.06 -17.75 -5.48
CA ALA A 652 -18.66 -16.62 -4.79
C ALA A 652 -17.79 -15.34 -4.88
N VAL A 653 -16.49 -15.46 -4.61
CA VAL A 653 -15.52 -14.36 -4.72
C VAL A 653 -15.34 -13.92 -6.17
N ALA A 654 -15.25 -14.87 -7.11
CA ALA A 654 -15.19 -14.54 -8.54
C ALA A 654 -16.46 -13.79 -9.00
N SER A 655 -17.64 -14.20 -8.51
CA SER A 655 -18.93 -13.59 -8.85
C SER A 655 -19.14 -12.24 -8.19
N TYR A 656 -18.50 -12.00 -7.05
CA TYR A 656 -18.50 -10.69 -6.41
C TYR A 656 -17.88 -9.65 -7.36
N ASN A 657 -16.74 -9.98 -7.99
CA ASN A 657 -16.03 -9.09 -8.91
C ASN A 657 -16.62 -9.08 -10.34
N ALA A 658 -16.91 -10.26 -10.92
CA ALA A 658 -17.30 -10.38 -12.34
C ALA A 658 -18.81 -10.52 -12.58
N GLY A 659 -19.60 -10.68 -11.51
CA GLY A 659 -21.03 -11.00 -11.59
C GLY A 659 -21.31 -12.51 -11.72
N PRO A 660 -22.42 -13.02 -11.14
CA PRO A 660 -22.78 -14.45 -11.19
C PRO A 660 -22.96 -15.01 -12.62
N ALA A 661 -23.50 -14.20 -13.54
CA ALA A 661 -23.75 -14.64 -14.91
C ALA A 661 -22.44 -14.99 -15.66
N ALA A 662 -21.37 -14.19 -15.47
CA ALA A 662 -20.08 -14.46 -16.08
C ALA A 662 -19.46 -15.75 -15.51
N VAL A 663 -19.52 -15.93 -14.19
CA VAL A 663 -18.97 -17.13 -13.54
C VAL A 663 -19.74 -18.39 -13.93
N ALA A 664 -21.06 -18.31 -14.05
CA ALA A 664 -21.89 -19.43 -14.53
C ALA A 664 -21.48 -19.87 -15.95
N ASP A 665 -21.27 -18.93 -16.88
CA ASP A 665 -20.73 -19.23 -18.23
C ASP A 665 -19.38 -19.94 -18.16
N TRP A 666 -18.46 -19.45 -17.32
CA TRP A 666 -17.13 -20.05 -17.20
C TRP A 666 -17.18 -21.47 -16.64
N VAL A 667 -18.02 -21.71 -15.62
CA VAL A 667 -18.21 -23.06 -15.06
C VAL A 667 -18.76 -24.00 -16.13
N GLN A 668 -19.74 -23.56 -16.93
CA GLN A 668 -20.30 -24.35 -18.03
C GLN A 668 -19.24 -24.68 -19.09
N ARG A 669 -18.37 -23.72 -19.45
CA ARG A 669 -17.37 -23.88 -20.50
C ARG A 669 -16.15 -24.70 -20.09
N PHE A 670 -15.69 -24.55 -18.85
CA PHE A 670 -14.39 -25.10 -18.41
C PHE A 670 -14.49 -26.24 -17.40
N GLY A 671 -15.65 -26.40 -16.74
CA GLY A 671 -15.84 -27.32 -15.62
C GLY A 671 -15.08 -26.92 -14.36
N LEU A 672 -15.43 -27.53 -13.22
CA LEU A 672 -14.84 -27.25 -11.89
C LEU A 672 -14.11 -28.46 -11.29
N ASN A 673 -13.67 -29.42 -12.12
CA ASN A 673 -13.06 -30.66 -11.64
C ASN A 673 -11.79 -30.41 -10.80
N ASP A 674 -11.00 -29.42 -11.21
CA ASP A 674 -9.86 -28.91 -10.44
C ASP A 674 -10.02 -27.39 -10.29
N PRO A 675 -10.39 -26.89 -9.09
CA PRO A 675 -10.57 -25.47 -8.84
C PRO A 675 -9.32 -24.63 -9.15
N ASP A 676 -8.12 -25.19 -8.96
CA ASP A 676 -6.88 -24.47 -9.24
C ASP A 676 -6.69 -24.30 -10.76
N GLU A 677 -7.03 -25.31 -11.57
CA GLU A 677 -7.01 -25.19 -13.05
C GLU A 677 -8.13 -24.30 -13.57
N PHE A 678 -9.30 -24.31 -12.93
CA PHE A 678 -10.40 -23.42 -13.28
C PHE A 678 -9.98 -21.95 -13.15
N ILE A 679 -9.30 -21.59 -12.04
CA ILE A 679 -8.78 -20.23 -11.84
C ILE A 679 -7.87 -19.79 -13.00
N GLU A 680 -7.00 -20.68 -13.48
CA GLU A 680 -6.09 -20.35 -14.58
C GLU A 680 -6.81 -20.07 -15.91
N LYS A 681 -8.01 -20.64 -16.08
CA LYS A 681 -8.86 -20.50 -17.27
C LYS A 681 -9.83 -19.31 -17.20
N ILE A 682 -9.93 -18.61 -16.07
CA ILE A 682 -10.77 -17.41 -15.94
C ILE A 682 -10.35 -16.39 -17.02
N PRO A 683 -11.24 -16.02 -17.96
CA PRO A 683 -10.87 -15.18 -19.11
C PRO A 683 -10.52 -13.74 -18.70
N PHE A 684 -11.12 -13.25 -17.62
CA PHE A 684 -10.87 -11.91 -17.11
C PHE A 684 -9.61 -11.93 -16.25
N GLY A 685 -8.52 -11.38 -16.78
CA GLY A 685 -7.24 -11.30 -16.08
C GLY A 685 -7.33 -10.56 -14.74
N GLU A 686 -8.24 -9.58 -14.64
CA GLU A 686 -8.58 -8.89 -13.39
C GLU A 686 -9.20 -9.87 -12.37
N THR A 687 -10.29 -10.55 -12.73
CA THR A 687 -10.99 -11.48 -11.84
C THR A 687 -10.11 -12.65 -11.41
N LYS A 688 -9.28 -13.17 -12.31
CA LYS A 688 -8.28 -14.20 -11.98
C LYS A 688 -7.31 -13.73 -10.88
N GLY A 689 -6.76 -12.52 -11.04
CA GLY A 689 -5.87 -11.91 -10.04
C GLY A 689 -6.60 -11.58 -8.74
N TYR A 690 -7.83 -11.08 -8.84
CA TYR A 690 -8.69 -10.73 -7.72
C TYR A 690 -8.93 -11.94 -6.80
N VAL A 691 -9.33 -13.09 -7.36
CA VAL A 691 -9.53 -14.33 -6.60
C VAL A 691 -8.27 -14.72 -5.83
N LYS A 692 -7.12 -14.81 -6.54
CA LYS A 692 -5.85 -15.21 -5.91
C LYS A 692 -5.46 -14.24 -4.79
N THR A 693 -5.64 -12.94 -5.01
CA THR A 693 -5.30 -11.89 -4.04
C THR A 693 -6.22 -11.89 -2.82
N VAL A 694 -7.53 -12.09 -2.99
CA VAL A 694 -8.46 -12.22 -1.85
C VAL A 694 -8.07 -13.42 -0.98
N PHE A 695 -7.79 -14.58 -1.57
CA PHE A 695 -7.39 -15.75 -0.77
C PHE A 695 -5.97 -15.64 -0.20
N ALA A 696 -5.05 -14.94 -0.87
CA ALA A 696 -3.76 -14.57 -0.29
C ALA A 696 -3.95 -13.65 0.93
N ASN A 697 -4.82 -12.64 0.82
CA ASN A 697 -5.14 -11.75 1.93
C ASN A 697 -5.75 -12.53 3.09
N TYR A 698 -6.73 -13.40 2.83
CA TYR A 698 -7.34 -14.28 3.83
C TYR A 698 -6.29 -15.09 4.58
N TRP A 699 -5.39 -15.73 3.85
CA TRP A 699 -4.31 -16.51 4.41
C TRP A 699 -3.35 -15.69 5.28
N ASN A 700 -3.00 -14.49 4.83
CA ASN A 700 -2.12 -13.61 5.61
C ASN A 700 -2.80 -13.12 6.89
N TYR A 701 -4.10 -12.82 6.86
CA TYR A 701 -4.84 -12.55 8.09
C TYR A 701 -4.89 -13.79 8.99
N LEU A 702 -5.18 -14.98 8.44
CA LEU A 702 -5.25 -16.21 9.22
C LEU A 702 -3.91 -16.54 9.90
N ARG A 703 -2.80 -16.52 9.17
CA ARG A 703 -1.46 -16.88 9.71
C ARG A 703 -0.87 -15.84 10.67
N LEU A 704 -1.43 -14.63 10.73
CA LEU A 704 -0.98 -13.58 11.64
C LEU A 704 -1.86 -13.53 12.89
N TYR A 705 -3.17 -13.63 12.71
CA TYR A 705 -4.14 -13.38 13.78
C TYR A 705 -4.75 -14.65 14.37
N ASN A 706 -4.64 -15.83 13.75
CA ASN A 706 -5.10 -17.07 14.40
C ASN A 706 -3.95 -17.74 15.18
N PRO A 707 -4.07 -17.93 16.51
CA PRO A 707 -2.97 -18.41 17.34
C PRO A 707 -2.47 -19.81 16.95
N ASP A 708 -3.38 -20.72 16.56
CA ASP A 708 -3.03 -22.09 16.18
C ASP A 708 -2.25 -22.11 14.87
N ILE A 709 -2.75 -21.41 13.85
CA ILE A 709 -2.06 -21.32 12.55
C ILE A 709 -0.74 -20.55 12.70
N SER A 710 -0.71 -19.45 13.45
CA SER A 710 0.54 -18.71 13.73
C SER A 710 1.59 -19.63 14.37
N LYS A 711 1.20 -20.49 15.31
CA LYS A 711 2.10 -21.47 15.94
C LYS A 711 2.59 -22.53 14.95
N ILE A 712 1.71 -23.05 14.10
CA ILE A 712 2.08 -24.02 13.05
C ILE A 712 3.08 -23.42 12.06
N MET A 713 2.84 -22.17 11.63
CA MET A 713 3.74 -21.48 10.71
C MET A 713 5.08 -21.15 11.35
N ALA A 714 5.11 -20.86 12.65
CA ALA A 714 6.34 -20.70 13.42
C ALA A 714 7.13 -22.01 13.55
N SER A 715 6.45 -23.16 13.75
CA SER A 715 7.12 -24.46 13.89
C SER A 715 7.62 -25.03 12.57
N ASN A 716 6.89 -24.82 11.47
CA ASN A 716 7.32 -25.22 10.13
C ASN A 716 8.50 -24.39 9.60
N GLY A 717 8.86 -23.32 10.32
CA GLY A 717 10.05 -22.49 10.08
C GLY A 717 11.37 -23.11 10.54
N LYS A 718 11.31 -24.16 11.37
CA LYS A 718 12.44 -24.98 11.84
C LYS A 718 12.59 -26.22 10.97
#